data_AF-A0A6M5IQV0-F1
#
_entry.id   AF-A0A6M5IQV0-F1
#
_cell.length_a   1.000
_cell.length_b   1.000
_cell.length_c   1.000
_cell.angle_alpha   90.00
_cell.angle_beta   90.00
_cell.angle_gamma   90.00
#
_symmetry.space_group_name_H-M   'P 1'
#
loop_
_entity.id
_entity.type
_entity.pdbx_description
1 polymer ?
#
loop_
_entity_poly.entity_id
_entity_poly.type
_entity_poly.pdbx_seq_one_letter_code
_entity_poly.pdbx_strand_id
1 'polypeptide(L)'
;MRRLLRAGAATIAAALLGVLFVAAPAAASIAEPTETDALAAAATRPFGSHPVASPAGSATAPGGAAAADRATAAAYDAWKADYLVAGCGTGRYYVDAASSMPPGSGRVVVSEGQGYGMVITASMAGHDPDARAIFDGLYRYVLDHPSSSQAPGTGPKPMAWNQSADCSSPAGNDSSATDGDLDIAFGLLLADTQWGSAGGIDYAGAARALLARIKATEFDPDTRLPKLGDWVGDGAYRFGVRSSDLMPDHFVAFENATGDPFWGQAARAAGELIATTQAEHAPDTGLLPDFVVDTDTDPQPAPGNYLESPDDGSYGWNATRVPWRLAAAAQLVGDAPSWASADRIADWVIAATDGDPAAVRAGYELGGKALADYSDIAFTAPLGAAGLPDRAKQAWVSAAWNSVRAAPAGGYYSDSLRLQVMLLASGNSWLPTTSPAPAVTRIGGSDRYAVSAAVSATTFAPGASTVYVASGEVFPDALSASAAAGAEGSPVLLVRKTQIPDAVAAELRRLAPRKIVFLGGPNTIGTEVEAALKAIAPTTRIGGADRYAVSAAVSATTFAPGARAAYVPSGEVFPDALAGSAAAGGLGAPVLLTRKAEVPSAIADELGRLDPAALRVLGGQNTVSTATQNALARIAPTTRVGGADRYAAAAAISAEVFAPGRTRTVYVASGEVFPDALSASATAIANHAPVLLVTRDAVPAATAAEISRLSPARIVVLGGVNTVSPAVESALNDLLR
;
A
#
# COMPACT_ATOMS: atom_id res chain seq x y z
N MET A 1 61.88 28.52 5.99
CA MET A 1 63.18 28.41 6.68
C MET A 1 62.94 28.46 8.19
N ARG A 2 63.43 27.45 8.92
CA ARG A 2 63.51 27.29 10.40
C ARG A 2 62.16 27.00 11.13
N ARG A 3 61.90 25.77 11.61
CA ARG A 3 62.45 25.05 12.81
C ARG A 3 61.95 25.70 14.12
N LEU A 4 61.55 25.03 15.20
CA LEU A 4 61.63 23.64 15.67
C LEU A 4 60.77 23.47 16.95
N LEU A 5 60.27 22.26 17.14
CA LEU A 5 59.86 21.53 18.37
C LEU A 5 60.44 22.01 19.72
N ARG A 6 59.67 21.81 20.82
CA ARG A 6 60.06 20.93 21.95
C ARG A 6 58.93 20.66 22.97
N ALA A 7 58.87 19.39 23.37
CA ALA A 7 58.09 18.81 24.45
C ALA A 7 58.77 18.96 25.83
N GLY A 8 58.03 18.74 26.92
CA GLY A 8 58.57 18.53 28.26
C GLY A 8 57.48 18.26 29.31
N ALA A 9 57.59 17.15 30.02
CA ALA A 9 56.59 16.54 30.89
C ALA A 9 56.76 16.89 32.40
N ALA A 10 55.64 16.80 33.11
CA ALA A 10 55.39 16.38 34.51
C ALA A 10 56.42 16.64 35.64
N THR A 11 55.94 17.25 36.74
CA THR A 11 56.21 16.73 38.10
C THR A 11 55.15 17.18 39.12
N ILE A 12 54.80 16.26 40.00
CA ILE A 12 53.81 16.31 41.08
C ILE A 12 54.43 16.93 42.35
N ALA A 13 53.65 17.74 43.09
CA ALA A 13 53.89 17.97 44.52
C ALA A 13 52.54 18.14 45.25
N ALA A 14 52.26 17.21 46.17
CA ALA A 14 51.11 17.22 47.06
C ALA A 14 51.44 18.00 48.35
N ALA A 15 50.48 18.76 48.87
CA ALA A 15 50.43 19.19 50.25
C ALA A 15 48.97 19.28 50.72
N LEU A 16 48.65 18.51 51.77
CA LEU A 16 47.37 18.47 52.48
C LEU A 16 47.16 19.71 53.35
N LEU A 17 45.93 20.22 53.38
CA LEU A 17 45.16 20.76 54.52
C LEU A 17 43.72 20.89 53.96
N GLY A 18 42.68 20.23 54.46
CA GLY A 18 42.18 20.25 55.82
C GLY A 18 40.87 21.05 55.87
N VAL A 19 39.77 20.36 56.17
CA VAL A 19 38.51 20.82 56.79
C VAL A 19 37.29 21.15 55.89
N LEU A 20 36.14 20.64 56.38
CA LEU A 20 34.72 20.97 56.13
C LEU A 20 33.98 20.22 55.01
N PHE A 21 33.33 19.12 55.43
CA PHE A 21 32.16 18.53 54.78
C PHE A 21 30.94 19.46 54.95
N VAL A 22 30.48 20.08 53.87
CA VAL A 22 29.10 20.52 53.67
C VAL A 22 28.68 20.02 52.30
N ALA A 23 27.57 19.29 52.25
CA ALA A 23 27.08 18.57 51.08
C ALA A 23 26.73 19.50 49.91
N ALA A 24 27.21 19.15 48.72
CA ALA A 24 26.75 19.63 47.41
C ALA A 24 26.17 18.42 46.63
N PRO A 25 25.15 18.61 45.77
CA PRO A 25 24.37 17.52 45.21
C PRO A 25 25.22 16.67 44.26
N ALA A 26 24.99 15.36 44.31
CA ALA A 26 25.61 14.40 43.43
C ALA A 26 25.41 14.79 41.96
N ALA A 27 26.50 14.91 41.22
CA ALA A 27 26.47 14.76 39.78
C ALA A 27 25.90 13.37 39.49
N ALA A 28 24.69 13.31 38.93
CA ALA A 28 24.19 12.07 38.35
C ALA A 28 25.16 11.69 37.23
N SER A 29 25.88 10.58 37.43
CA SER A 29 26.61 9.94 36.33
C SER A 29 25.59 9.66 35.24
N ILE A 30 25.83 10.20 34.06
CA ILE A 30 25.11 9.83 32.85
C ILE A 30 25.35 8.33 32.72
N ALA A 31 24.32 7.53 32.99
CA ALA A 31 24.36 6.10 32.77
C ALA A 31 24.63 5.90 31.27
N GLU A 32 25.61 5.07 30.94
CA GLU A 32 25.76 4.57 29.58
C GLU A 32 24.43 3.92 29.16
N PRO A 33 23.96 4.13 27.92
CA PRO A 33 22.69 3.58 27.49
C PRO A 33 22.77 2.05 27.56
N THR A 34 21.84 1.45 28.30
CA THR A 34 21.68 -0.01 28.31
C THR A 34 21.23 -0.49 26.93
N GLU A 35 21.69 -1.68 26.58
CA GLU A 35 21.62 -2.39 25.28
C GLU A 35 20.19 -2.73 24.78
N THR A 36 19.17 -1.97 25.16
CA THR A 36 17.76 -2.12 24.74
C THR A 36 17.21 -0.95 23.92
N ASP A 37 18.03 0.06 23.60
CA ASP A 37 17.62 1.22 22.77
C ASP A 37 18.12 1.20 21.31
N ALA A 38 18.69 0.09 20.83
CA ALA A 38 19.26 0.00 19.49
C ALA A 38 18.80 -1.24 18.72
N LEU A 39 17.56 -1.21 18.25
CA LEU A 39 17.24 -1.79 16.95
C LEU A 39 16.77 -0.64 16.05
N ALA A 40 17.72 0.17 15.57
CA ALA A 40 17.48 0.95 14.37
C ALA A 40 17.12 -0.07 13.27
N ALA A 41 15.85 -0.13 12.88
CA ALA A 41 15.41 -1.00 11.81
C ALA A 41 16.32 -0.73 10.59
N ALA A 42 17.01 -1.77 10.13
CA ALA A 42 17.85 -1.67 8.95
C ALA A 42 16.98 -1.27 7.75
N ALA A 43 17.54 -0.46 6.85
CA ALA A 43 16.90 -0.09 5.59
C ALA A 43 16.31 -1.33 4.89
N THR A 44 15.00 -1.36 4.67
CA THR A 44 14.30 -2.49 4.03
C THR A 44 14.48 -2.50 2.51
N ARG A 45 14.64 -1.32 1.89
CA ARG A 45 14.98 -1.12 0.47
C ARG A 45 16.28 -0.31 0.38
N PRO A 46 17.43 -0.89 0.73
CA PRO A 46 18.68 -0.15 0.66
C PRO A 46 18.97 0.27 -0.80
N PHE A 47 19.55 1.43 -1.01
CA PHE A 47 19.98 1.91 -2.33
C PHE A 47 20.83 0.84 -3.05
N GLY A 48 20.61 0.66 -4.36
CA GLY A 48 21.24 -0.40 -5.16
C GLY A 48 20.57 -1.78 -5.02
N SER A 49 19.51 -1.90 -4.22
CA SER A 49 18.75 -3.17 -4.12
C SER A 49 17.82 -3.42 -5.29
N HIS A 50 17.54 -2.40 -6.12
CA HIS A 50 16.64 -2.46 -7.28
C HIS A 50 15.34 -3.23 -6.98
N PRO A 51 14.55 -2.76 -5.99
CA PRO A 51 13.46 -3.56 -5.43
C PRO A 51 12.29 -3.75 -6.39
N VAL A 52 12.23 -2.95 -7.46
CA VAL A 52 11.25 -3.02 -8.54
C VAL A 52 12.02 -3.21 -9.83
N ALA A 53 11.74 -4.31 -10.55
CA ALA A 53 12.27 -4.48 -11.89
C ALA A 53 11.54 -3.53 -12.84
N SER A 54 12.28 -2.81 -13.70
CA SER A 54 11.67 -2.04 -14.77
C SER A 54 10.78 -2.94 -15.65
N PRO A 55 9.67 -2.42 -16.19
CA PRO A 55 8.83 -3.16 -17.11
C PRO A 55 9.64 -3.78 -18.27
N ALA A 56 9.24 -4.96 -18.71
CA ALA A 56 9.86 -5.61 -19.85
C ALA A 56 9.74 -4.70 -21.08
N GLY A 57 10.87 -4.33 -21.68
CA GLY A 57 10.89 -3.42 -22.83
C GLY A 57 11.14 -1.95 -22.48
N SER A 58 11.49 -1.61 -21.24
CA SER A 58 12.01 -0.26 -20.91
C SER A 58 13.48 -0.07 -21.31
N ALA A 59 13.86 1.19 -21.58
CA ALA A 59 15.26 1.59 -21.66
C ALA A 59 15.87 1.71 -20.27
N THR A 60 17.21 1.68 -20.19
CA THR A 60 17.95 1.68 -18.92
C THR A 60 19.19 2.58 -18.99
N ALA A 61 19.71 3.00 -17.83
CA ALA A 61 21.01 3.67 -17.77
C ALA A 61 22.13 2.81 -18.39
N PRO A 62 23.07 3.39 -19.16
CA PRO A 62 24.16 2.66 -19.81
C PRO A 62 25.19 2.13 -18.80
N GLY A 63 25.89 1.05 -19.17
CA GLY A 63 26.97 0.48 -18.34
C GLY A 63 26.50 -0.49 -17.25
N GLY A 64 25.19 -0.73 -17.12
CA GLY A 64 24.59 -1.67 -16.18
C GLY A 64 24.38 -1.10 -14.77
N ALA A 65 23.57 -1.79 -13.97
CA ALA A 65 23.10 -1.37 -12.65
C ALA A 65 24.22 -0.80 -11.75
N ALA A 66 25.29 -1.56 -11.51
CA ALA A 66 26.37 -1.12 -10.63
C ALA A 66 27.10 0.16 -11.11
N ALA A 67 27.18 0.41 -12.42
CA ALA A 67 27.76 1.66 -12.92
C ALA A 67 26.79 2.83 -12.77
N ALA A 68 25.50 2.59 -12.98
CA ALA A 68 24.44 3.56 -12.75
C ALA A 68 24.36 3.93 -11.25
N ASP A 69 24.39 2.94 -10.35
CA ASP A 69 24.37 3.15 -8.90
C ASP A 69 25.51 4.02 -8.43
N ARG A 70 26.76 3.74 -8.88
CA ARG A 70 27.92 4.56 -8.51
C ARG A 70 27.79 6.01 -8.98
N ALA A 71 27.24 6.22 -10.17
CA ALA A 71 27.03 7.57 -10.70
C ALA A 71 25.92 8.32 -9.93
N THR A 72 24.81 7.65 -9.63
CA THR A 72 23.71 8.22 -8.85
C THR A 72 24.14 8.51 -7.41
N ALA A 73 24.88 7.60 -6.77
CA ALA A 73 25.47 7.80 -5.45
C ALA A 73 26.43 9.01 -5.41
N ALA A 74 27.30 9.16 -6.41
CA ALA A 74 28.18 10.32 -6.50
C ALA A 74 27.41 11.63 -6.72
N ALA A 75 26.34 11.61 -7.51
CA ALA A 75 25.47 12.78 -7.68
C ALA A 75 24.74 13.14 -6.37
N TYR A 76 24.30 12.15 -5.61
CA TYR A 76 23.73 12.35 -4.27
C TYR A 76 24.74 12.94 -3.29
N ASP A 77 25.96 12.42 -3.22
CA ASP A 77 26.97 12.92 -2.28
C ASP A 77 27.30 14.40 -2.54
N ALA A 78 27.34 14.79 -3.82
CA ALA A 78 27.49 16.19 -4.22
C ALA A 78 26.26 17.03 -3.84
N TRP A 79 25.05 16.56 -4.18
CA TRP A 79 23.79 17.24 -3.84
C TRP A 79 23.65 17.45 -2.32
N LYS A 80 23.96 16.42 -1.52
CA LYS A 80 23.92 16.47 -0.06
C LYS A 80 24.91 17.51 0.47
N ALA A 81 26.13 17.55 -0.08
CA ALA A 81 27.16 18.50 0.35
C ALA A 81 26.79 19.96 0.03
N ASP A 82 26.13 20.19 -1.11
CA ASP A 82 25.85 21.54 -1.62
C ASP A 82 24.52 22.11 -1.08
N TYR A 83 23.51 21.27 -0.83
CA TYR A 83 22.14 21.74 -0.57
C TYR A 83 21.53 21.28 0.74
N LEU A 84 22.01 20.19 1.37
CA LEU A 84 21.42 19.74 2.64
C LEU A 84 22.05 20.48 3.83
N VAL A 85 21.24 21.23 4.56
CA VAL A 85 21.71 22.03 5.70
C VAL A 85 21.13 21.54 7.01
N ALA A 86 22.00 21.25 7.99
CA ALA A 86 21.61 21.09 9.38
C ALA A 86 21.44 22.48 10.02
N GLY A 87 20.22 22.87 10.35
CA GLY A 87 19.93 24.24 10.80
C GLY A 87 18.52 24.40 11.35
N CYS A 88 18.19 25.60 11.84
CA CYS A 88 16.85 25.91 12.36
C CYS A 88 16.42 25.10 13.60
N GLY A 89 17.39 24.76 14.44
CA GLY A 89 17.19 24.06 15.71
C GLY A 89 17.81 22.66 15.72
N THR A 90 17.93 22.07 16.91
CA THR A 90 18.55 20.74 17.08
C THR A 90 17.73 19.68 16.35
N GLY A 91 18.40 18.89 15.50
CA GLY A 91 17.79 17.77 14.78
C GLY A 91 16.84 18.17 13.66
N ARG A 92 16.97 19.38 13.11
CA ARG A 92 16.30 19.83 11.89
C ARG A 92 17.28 19.87 10.72
N TYR A 93 16.75 19.56 9.55
CA TYR A 93 17.43 19.74 8.27
C TYR A 93 16.50 20.46 7.31
N TYR A 94 17.07 21.23 6.39
CA TYR A 94 16.35 21.79 5.26
C TYR A 94 17.19 21.69 3.98
N VAL A 95 16.53 21.82 2.84
CA VAL A 95 17.21 21.92 1.53
C VAL A 95 17.36 23.39 1.15
N ASP A 96 18.60 23.84 0.98
CA ASP A 96 18.94 25.21 0.59
C ASP A 96 18.66 25.43 -0.90
N ALA A 97 17.60 26.20 -1.16
CA ALA A 97 17.13 26.60 -2.47
C ALA A 97 17.55 28.04 -2.85
N ALA A 98 18.39 28.71 -2.06
CA ALA A 98 18.72 30.12 -2.25
C ALA A 98 19.30 30.43 -3.65
N SER A 99 20.01 29.48 -4.26
CA SER A 99 20.56 29.63 -5.62
C SER A 99 19.50 29.81 -6.71
N SER A 100 18.26 29.39 -6.44
CA SER A 100 17.13 29.46 -7.36
C SER A 100 16.13 30.56 -6.97
N MET A 101 16.43 31.37 -5.95
CA MET A 101 15.57 32.47 -5.51
C MET A 101 15.99 33.80 -6.12
N PRO A 102 15.06 34.75 -6.35
CA PRO A 102 15.42 36.09 -6.80
C PRO A 102 16.47 36.74 -5.87
N PRO A 103 17.51 37.40 -6.43
CA PRO A 103 18.53 38.06 -5.63
C PRO A 103 17.91 39.05 -4.63
N GLY A 104 18.31 38.96 -3.37
CA GLY A 104 17.82 39.84 -2.31
C GLY A 104 16.44 39.46 -1.73
N SER A 105 15.82 38.36 -2.17
CA SER A 105 14.56 37.88 -1.61
C SER A 105 14.66 37.42 -0.15
N GLY A 106 15.85 37.05 0.31
CA GLY A 106 16.10 36.51 1.65
C GLY A 106 15.60 35.08 1.89
N ARG A 107 14.96 34.47 0.87
CA ARG A 107 14.41 33.12 0.91
C ARG A 107 15.51 32.10 0.68
N VAL A 108 15.50 31.05 1.49
CA VAL A 108 16.50 29.96 1.41
C VAL A 108 15.86 28.58 1.35
N VAL A 109 14.57 28.44 1.65
CA VAL A 109 13.84 27.17 1.54
C VAL A 109 12.56 27.38 0.76
N VAL A 110 12.20 26.39 -0.05
CA VAL A 110 10.84 26.21 -0.58
C VAL A 110 10.34 24.80 -0.27
N SER A 111 9.03 24.64 -0.10
CA SER A 111 8.43 23.33 0.22
C SER A 111 8.69 22.30 -0.87
N GLU A 112 8.80 22.71 -2.14
CA GLU A 112 9.25 21.88 -3.26
C GLU A 112 10.59 21.20 -2.94
N GLY A 113 11.60 21.97 -2.56
CA GLY A 113 12.93 21.45 -2.24
C GLY A 113 12.95 20.58 -1.01
N GLN A 114 12.12 20.93 -0.02
CA GLN A 114 11.95 20.10 1.15
C GLN A 114 11.35 18.72 0.79
N GLY A 115 10.33 18.71 -0.07
CA GLY A 115 9.74 17.49 -0.62
C GLY A 115 10.75 16.65 -1.41
N TYR A 116 11.51 17.26 -2.32
CA TYR A 116 12.60 16.59 -3.04
C TYR A 116 13.61 15.96 -2.08
N GLY A 117 14.06 16.72 -1.08
CA GLY A 117 15.01 16.23 -0.08
C GLY A 117 14.49 15.03 0.69
N MET A 118 13.20 15.00 1.03
CA MET A 118 12.57 13.87 1.71
C MET A 118 12.53 12.63 0.81
N VAL A 119 12.11 12.76 -0.45
CA VAL A 119 12.09 11.65 -1.42
C VAL A 119 13.51 11.11 -1.66
N ILE A 120 14.46 11.99 -1.98
CA ILE A 120 15.86 11.65 -2.23
C ILE A 120 16.46 10.92 -1.02
N THR A 121 16.31 11.47 0.18
CA THR A 121 16.92 10.90 1.39
C THR A 121 16.36 9.51 1.71
N ALA A 122 15.06 9.31 1.56
CA ALA A 122 14.45 7.99 1.74
C ALA A 122 14.99 6.97 0.73
N SER A 123 15.13 7.35 -0.55
CA SER A 123 15.67 6.49 -1.61
C SER A 123 17.16 6.17 -1.46
N MET A 124 17.93 7.06 -0.83
CA MET A 124 19.39 6.91 -0.66
C MET A 124 19.79 6.17 0.62
N ALA A 125 18.82 5.78 1.45
CA ALA A 125 19.05 4.97 2.63
C ALA A 125 19.80 3.67 2.28
N GLY A 126 20.85 3.35 3.02
CA GLY A 126 21.73 2.21 2.77
C GLY A 126 23.02 2.58 2.02
N HIS A 127 22.98 3.58 1.13
CA HIS A 127 24.19 4.29 0.70
C HIS A 127 24.58 5.33 1.76
N ASP A 128 23.63 6.17 2.16
CA ASP A 128 23.81 7.10 3.27
C ASP A 128 23.41 6.44 4.61
N PRO A 129 24.37 6.20 5.53
CA PRO A 129 24.06 5.66 6.85
C PRO A 129 23.23 6.63 7.72
N ASP A 130 23.29 7.94 7.43
CA ASP A 130 22.59 8.97 8.19
C ASP A 130 21.19 9.29 7.62
N ALA A 131 20.78 8.62 6.54
CA ALA A 131 19.56 8.92 5.79
C ALA A 131 18.32 9.05 6.69
N ARG A 132 18.13 8.13 7.64
CA ARG A 132 16.96 8.19 8.54
C ARG A 132 17.00 9.43 9.44
N ALA A 133 18.15 9.75 10.01
CA ALA A 133 18.29 10.90 10.90
C ALA A 133 18.09 12.23 10.14
N ILE A 134 18.58 12.29 8.90
CA ILE A 134 18.39 13.41 7.99
C ILE A 134 16.90 13.54 7.63
N PHE A 135 16.28 12.45 7.18
CA PHE A 135 14.87 12.42 6.81
C PHE A 135 13.98 12.88 7.97
N ASP A 136 14.21 12.35 9.17
CA ASP A 136 13.47 12.73 10.36
C ASP A 136 13.61 14.23 10.66
N GLY A 137 14.79 14.80 10.45
CA GLY A 137 15.01 16.23 10.67
C GLY A 137 14.47 17.11 9.54
N LEU A 138 14.45 16.63 8.29
CA LEU A 138 13.71 17.27 7.20
C LEU A 138 12.21 17.33 7.54
N TYR A 139 11.63 16.25 8.06
CA TYR A 139 10.23 16.22 8.45
C TYR A 139 9.94 17.08 9.69
N ARG A 140 10.82 17.13 10.69
CA ARG A 140 10.66 18.07 11.81
C ARG A 140 10.68 19.52 11.34
N TYR A 141 11.50 19.85 10.35
CA TYR A 141 11.47 21.18 9.74
C TYR A 141 10.13 21.46 9.06
N VAL A 142 9.54 20.50 8.34
CA VAL A 142 8.18 20.62 7.78
C VAL A 142 7.16 20.96 8.88
N LEU A 143 7.21 20.24 10.01
CA LEU A 143 6.29 20.45 11.13
C LEU A 143 6.43 21.82 11.81
N ASP A 144 7.64 22.39 11.80
CA ASP A 144 7.91 23.71 12.37
C ASP A 144 7.37 24.86 11.48
N HIS A 145 7.04 24.59 10.21
CA HIS A 145 6.61 25.59 9.23
C HIS A 145 5.23 25.28 8.61
N PRO A 146 4.15 25.22 9.40
CA PRO A 146 2.82 24.96 8.88
C PRO A 146 2.29 26.14 8.05
N SER A 147 1.52 25.84 7.01
CA SER A 147 0.81 26.85 6.21
C SER A 147 -0.11 27.73 7.06
N SER A 148 -0.15 29.02 6.74
CA SER A 148 -1.03 29.99 7.41
C SER A 148 -2.50 29.88 6.99
N SER A 149 -2.81 29.08 5.95
CA SER A 149 -4.17 28.90 5.47
C SER A 149 -5.13 28.50 6.59
N GLN A 150 -6.29 29.16 6.62
CA GLN A 150 -7.35 28.94 7.59
C GLN A 150 -8.32 27.83 7.16
N ALA A 151 -8.03 27.13 6.06
CA ALA A 151 -8.88 26.08 5.55
C ALA A 151 -9.14 25.01 6.63
N PRO A 152 -10.40 24.60 6.83
CA PRO A 152 -10.77 23.66 7.89
C PRO A 152 -10.18 22.27 7.63
N GLY A 153 -9.77 21.58 8.69
CA GLY A 153 -9.23 20.21 8.60
C GLY A 153 -8.65 19.75 9.93
N THR A 154 -8.53 18.43 10.09
CA THR A 154 -7.85 17.78 11.23
C THR A 154 -6.54 17.18 10.75
N GLY A 155 -5.48 17.20 11.57
CA GLY A 155 -4.13 16.76 11.18
C GLY A 155 -3.15 17.92 10.96
N PRO A 156 -1.86 17.62 10.69
CA PRO A 156 -0.85 18.62 10.41
C PRO A 156 -1.23 19.40 9.14
N LYS A 157 -0.96 20.70 9.15
CA LYS A 157 -1.17 21.53 7.96
C LYS A 157 -0.13 21.20 6.88
N PRO A 158 -0.42 21.49 5.60
CA PRO A 158 0.61 21.51 4.57
C PRO A 158 1.72 22.51 4.94
N MET A 159 2.88 22.40 4.33
CA MET A 159 4.04 23.23 4.64
C MET A 159 3.86 24.64 4.05
N ALA A 160 4.26 25.68 4.79
CA ALA A 160 4.41 27.01 4.22
C ALA A 160 5.43 26.95 3.07
N TRP A 161 5.10 27.52 1.91
CA TRP A 161 5.83 27.26 0.68
C TRP A 161 7.24 27.84 0.64
N ASN A 162 7.57 28.82 1.51
CA ASN A 162 8.91 29.39 1.59
C ASN A 162 9.32 29.82 3.01
N GLN A 163 10.62 29.78 3.28
CA GLN A 163 11.23 30.29 4.52
C GLN A 163 12.47 31.14 4.26
N SER A 164 12.71 32.07 5.18
CA SER A 164 13.89 32.96 5.17
C SER A 164 15.09 32.33 5.90
N ALA A 165 16.27 32.92 5.71
CA ALA A 165 17.52 32.46 6.35
C ALA A 165 17.49 32.44 7.90
N ASP A 166 16.56 33.16 8.51
CA ASP A 166 16.31 33.16 9.96
C ASP A 166 15.32 32.08 10.41
N CYS A 167 14.95 31.17 9.50
CA CYS A 167 14.00 30.08 9.73
C CYS A 167 12.58 30.56 10.02
N SER A 168 12.20 31.73 9.50
CA SER A 168 10.82 32.21 9.58
C SER A 168 10.06 31.97 8.28
N SER A 169 8.79 31.56 8.40
CA SER A 169 7.82 31.66 7.31
C SER A 169 7.35 33.11 7.20
N PRO A 170 7.54 33.79 6.05
CA PRO A 170 7.17 35.19 5.92
C PRO A 170 5.65 35.39 6.01
N ALA A 171 5.20 36.12 7.03
CA ALA A 171 3.77 36.34 7.30
C ALA A 171 3.04 36.91 6.07
N GLY A 172 1.93 36.29 5.68
CA GLY A 172 1.14 36.69 4.51
C GLY A 172 1.70 36.18 3.17
N ASN A 173 2.80 35.45 3.20
CA ASN A 173 3.37 34.69 2.08
C ASN A 173 3.80 33.30 2.57
N ASP A 174 2.97 32.70 3.41
CA ASP A 174 3.20 31.48 4.16
C ASP A 174 2.06 30.46 3.99
N SER A 175 1.32 30.55 2.87
CA SER A 175 0.42 29.49 2.39
C SER A 175 1.21 28.31 1.80
N SER A 176 0.54 27.26 1.35
CA SER A 176 1.20 26.08 0.77
C SER A 176 1.44 26.15 -0.73
N ALA A 177 2.19 25.17 -1.25
CA ALA A 177 2.37 24.87 -2.66
C ALA A 177 2.25 23.36 -2.88
N THR A 178 1.27 22.96 -3.69
CA THR A 178 0.77 21.57 -3.74
C THR A 178 1.83 20.53 -4.10
N ASP A 179 2.72 20.81 -5.05
CA ASP A 179 3.81 19.90 -5.42
C ASP A 179 4.75 19.57 -4.26
N GLY A 180 5.14 20.58 -3.46
CA GLY A 180 5.95 20.36 -2.27
C GLY A 180 5.26 19.42 -1.28
N ASP A 181 3.98 19.64 -1.03
CA ASP A 181 3.19 18.82 -0.10
C ASP A 181 2.93 17.40 -0.62
N LEU A 182 2.74 17.24 -1.93
CA LEU A 182 2.66 15.95 -2.60
C LEU A 182 3.95 15.13 -2.44
N ASP A 183 5.12 15.73 -2.69
CA ASP A 183 6.41 15.05 -2.50
C ASP A 183 6.72 14.79 -1.00
N ILE A 184 6.34 15.69 -0.08
CA ILE A 184 6.45 15.45 1.37
C ILE A 184 5.62 14.23 1.78
N ALA A 185 4.36 14.16 1.34
CA ALA A 185 3.48 13.04 1.64
C ALA A 185 4.01 11.73 1.04
N PHE A 186 4.50 11.75 -0.19
CA PHE A 186 5.12 10.60 -0.83
C PHE A 186 6.41 10.17 -0.11
N GLY A 187 7.26 11.12 0.27
CA GLY A 187 8.47 10.88 1.06
C GLY A 187 8.16 10.19 2.41
N LEU A 188 7.09 10.59 3.10
CA LEU A 188 6.65 9.91 4.33
C LEU A 188 6.22 8.45 4.07
N LEU A 189 5.55 8.17 2.95
CA LEU A 189 5.20 6.79 2.58
C LEU A 189 6.43 5.97 2.22
N LEU A 190 7.42 6.57 1.55
CA LEU A 190 8.73 5.92 1.32
C LEU A 190 9.40 5.62 2.66
N ALA A 191 9.42 6.56 3.60
CA ALA A 191 10.00 6.35 4.92
C ALA A 191 9.31 5.23 5.73
N ASP A 192 7.98 5.13 5.67
CA ASP A 192 7.24 4.00 6.25
C ASP A 192 7.70 2.67 5.65
N THR A 193 7.80 2.60 4.32
CA THR A 193 8.31 1.39 3.65
C THR A 193 9.74 1.08 4.07
N GLN A 194 10.59 2.11 4.17
CA GLN A 194 12.03 2.00 4.37
C GLN A 194 12.42 1.59 5.79
N TRP A 195 11.75 2.17 6.79
CA TRP A 195 12.14 2.09 8.20
C TRP A 195 11.01 1.64 9.13
N GLY A 196 9.77 1.54 8.63
CA GLY A 196 8.57 1.28 9.42
C GLY A 196 8.17 2.44 10.32
N SER A 197 6.92 2.42 10.78
CA SER A 197 6.31 3.50 11.57
C SER A 197 6.28 3.26 13.09
N ALA A 198 6.99 2.25 13.59
CA ALA A 198 7.05 1.94 15.03
C ALA A 198 8.10 2.76 15.81
N GLY A 199 8.80 3.68 15.13
CA GLY A 199 9.86 4.51 15.72
C GLY A 199 9.36 5.84 16.30
N GLY A 200 10.27 6.80 16.46
CA GLY A 200 9.94 8.13 17.01
C GLY A 200 9.07 9.01 16.12
N ILE A 201 8.83 8.61 14.87
CA ILE A 201 7.90 9.23 13.94
C ILE A 201 7.04 8.10 13.34
N ASP A 202 5.72 8.23 13.45
CA ASP A 202 4.75 7.41 12.75
C ASP A 202 4.61 7.94 11.31
N TYR A 203 5.49 7.51 10.41
CA TYR A 203 5.51 8.01 9.02
C TYR A 203 4.21 7.71 8.27
N ALA A 204 3.63 6.52 8.47
CA ALA A 204 2.37 6.12 7.84
C ALA A 204 1.19 6.97 8.33
N GLY A 205 1.09 7.19 9.65
CA GLY A 205 0.09 8.06 10.25
C GLY A 205 0.23 9.51 9.80
N ALA A 206 1.47 10.02 9.80
CA ALA A 206 1.81 11.35 9.30
C ALA A 206 1.40 11.54 7.84
N ALA A 207 1.74 10.59 6.96
CA ALA A 207 1.38 10.62 5.55
C ALA A 207 -0.14 10.63 5.37
N ARG A 208 -0.88 9.74 6.03
CA ARG A 208 -2.35 9.68 5.91
C ARG A 208 -3.02 10.96 6.39
N ALA A 209 -2.53 11.53 7.49
CA ALA A 209 -3.07 12.77 8.04
C ALA A 209 -2.80 13.96 7.11
N LEU A 210 -1.59 14.05 6.55
CA LEU A 210 -1.25 15.07 5.56
C LEU A 210 -2.04 14.89 4.25
N LEU A 211 -2.17 13.67 3.73
CA LEU A 211 -2.98 13.38 2.54
C LEU A 211 -4.44 13.75 2.72
N ALA A 212 -5.03 13.47 3.88
CA ALA A 212 -6.40 13.90 4.19
C ALA A 212 -6.51 15.44 4.15
N ARG A 213 -5.47 16.14 4.59
CA ARG A 213 -5.39 17.60 4.54
C ARG A 213 -5.22 18.13 3.11
N ILE A 214 -4.26 17.61 2.35
CA ILE A 214 -4.01 17.93 0.93
C ILE A 214 -5.30 17.75 0.12
N LYS A 215 -5.96 16.59 0.24
CA LYS A 215 -7.25 16.33 -0.44
C LYS A 215 -8.30 17.41 -0.13
N ALA A 216 -8.37 17.88 1.12
CA ALA A 216 -9.36 18.85 1.54
C ALA A 216 -9.04 20.29 1.10
N THR A 217 -7.75 20.65 1.00
CA THR A 217 -7.33 22.05 0.83
C THR A 217 -6.70 22.35 -0.53
N GLU A 218 -6.05 21.36 -1.14
CA GLU A 218 -5.21 21.52 -2.33
C GLU A 218 -5.73 20.77 -3.56
N PHE A 219 -6.89 20.13 -3.46
CA PHE A 219 -7.56 19.55 -4.62
C PHE A 219 -8.91 20.22 -4.82
N ASP A 220 -9.28 20.41 -6.09
CA ASP A 220 -10.63 20.83 -6.44
C ASP A 220 -11.58 19.62 -6.41
N PRO A 221 -12.71 19.71 -5.67
CA PRO A 221 -13.61 18.59 -5.49
C PRO A 221 -14.47 18.28 -6.72
N ASP A 222 -14.52 19.15 -7.73
CA ASP A 222 -15.35 18.93 -8.91
C ASP A 222 -14.51 18.27 -10.01
N THR A 223 -13.32 18.81 -10.26
CA THR A 223 -12.39 18.32 -11.30
C THR A 223 -11.51 17.15 -10.83
N ARG A 224 -11.33 16.98 -9.51
CA ARG A 224 -10.34 16.05 -8.90
C ARG A 224 -8.89 16.38 -9.24
N LEU A 225 -8.61 17.58 -9.74
CA LEU A 225 -7.27 18.04 -10.09
C LEU A 225 -6.62 18.82 -8.95
N PRO A 226 -5.28 18.85 -8.87
CA PRO A 226 -4.56 19.65 -7.88
C PRO A 226 -4.74 21.14 -8.16
N LYS A 227 -4.99 21.91 -7.10
CA LYS A 227 -4.89 23.36 -7.08
C LYS A 227 -3.42 23.77 -7.00
N LEU A 228 -3.11 25.05 -7.20
CA LEU A 228 -1.75 25.58 -7.09
C LEU A 228 -1.19 25.60 -5.64
N GLY A 229 -2.09 25.60 -4.66
CA GLY A 229 -1.81 25.58 -3.22
C GLY A 229 -3.09 25.80 -2.42
N ASP A 230 -3.00 25.76 -1.09
CA ASP A 230 -4.14 25.87 -0.17
C ASP A 230 -4.71 27.29 -0.03
N TRP A 231 -4.13 28.26 -0.73
CA TRP A 231 -4.60 29.64 -0.88
C TRP A 231 -5.62 29.79 -2.02
N VAL A 232 -5.75 28.78 -2.89
CA VAL A 232 -6.70 28.80 -4.01
C VAL A 232 -8.13 28.54 -3.52
N GLY A 233 -8.93 29.62 -3.50
CA GLY A 233 -10.37 29.59 -3.26
C GLY A 233 -11.21 29.56 -4.54
N ASP A 234 -12.48 29.99 -4.46
CA ASP A 234 -13.43 29.99 -5.58
C ASP A 234 -13.20 31.08 -6.67
N GLY A 235 -12.00 31.66 -6.71
CA GLY A 235 -11.65 32.77 -7.60
C GLY A 235 -11.03 32.32 -8.93
N ALA A 236 -10.30 33.25 -9.56
CA ALA A 236 -9.68 33.06 -10.89
C ALA A 236 -8.67 31.91 -10.98
N TYR A 237 -8.19 31.40 -9.85
CA TYR A 237 -7.22 30.30 -9.79
C TYR A 237 -7.86 28.92 -9.55
N ARG A 238 -9.18 28.85 -9.34
CA ARG A 238 -9.87 27.61 -8.92
C ARG A 238 -9.62 26.44 -9.89
N PHE A 239 -9.73 26.71 -11.19
CA PHE A 239 -9.55 25.73 -12.27
C PHE A 239 -8.21 25.93 -13.00
N GLY A 240 -7.22 26.46 -12.28
CA GLY A 240 -5.84 26.53 -12.71
C GLY A 240 -5.04 25.37 -12.15
N VAL A 241 -4.33 24.67 -13.02
CA VAL A 241 -3.47 23.54 -12.69
C VAL A 241 -2.05 23.86 -13.15
N ARG A 242 -1.07 23.64 -12.28
CA ARG A 242 0.34 23.58 -12.68
C ARG A 242 0.61 22.18 -13.23
N SER A 243 1.05 22.08 -14.48
CA SER A 243 1.12 20.76 -15.15
C SER A 243 2.09 19.79 -14.48
N SER A 244 3.15 20.30 -13.84
CA SER A 244 4.12 19.49 -13.08
C SER A 244 3.55 18.84 -11.81
N ASP A 245 2.38 19.29 -11.34
CA ASP A 245 1.72 18.76 -10.14
C ASP A 245 0.83 17.56 -10.49
N LEU A 246 0.67 17.27 -11.78
CA LEU A 246 0.03 16.07 -12.28
C LEU A 246 1.01 14.90 -12.12
N MET A 247 0.95 14.24 -10.96
CA MET A 247 1.85 13.17 -10.54
C MET A 247 1.10 11.82 -10.40
N PRO A 248 0.76 11.12 -11.51
CA PRO A 248 -0.08 9.92 -11.45
C PRO A 248 0.48 8.79 -10.57
N ASP A 249 1.81 8.63 -10.51
CA ASP A 249 2.49 7.66 -9.67
C ASP A 249 2.28 7.92 -8.18
N HIS A 250 2.35 9.19 -7.78
CA HIS A 250 2.08 9.63 -6.41
C HIS A 250 0.62 9.38 -6.06
N PHE A 251 -0.31 9.74 -6.95
CA PHE A 251 -1.75 9.54 -6.71
C PHE A 251 -2.10 8.05 -6.58
N VAL A 252 -1.50 7.16 -7.37
CA VAL A 252 -1.69 5.71 -7.19
C VAL A 252 -1.08 5.23 -5.87
N ALA A 253 0.10 5.73 -5.48
CA ALA A 253 0.67 5.42 -4.16
C ALA A 253 -0.23 5.89 -3.01
N PHE A 254 -0.90 7.04 -3.16
CA PHE A 254 -1.80 7.58 -2.15
C PHE A 254 -3.10 6.78 -2.05
N GLU A 255 -3.67 6.34 -3.16
CA GLU A 255 -4.81 5.39 -3.15
C GLU A 255 -4.44 4.12 -2.41
N ASN A 256 -3.29 3.53 -2.74
CA ASN A 256 -2.80 2.33 -2.08
C ASN A 256 -2.58 2.55 -0.58
N ALA A 257 -1.99 3.70 -0.20
CA ALA A 257 -1.71 4.05 1.18
C ALA A 257 -2.99 4.24 1.98
N THR A 258 -3.94 4.99 1.46
CA THR A 258 -5.11 5.44 2.22
C THR A 258 -6.32 4.51 2.09
N GLY A 259 -6.41 3.74 1.00
CA GLY A 259 -7.63 3.06 0.58
C GLY A 259 -8.73 4.00 0.09
N ASP A 260 -8.43 5.29 -0.10
CA ASP A 260 -9.37 6.31 -0.54
C ASP A 260 -9.43 6.38 -2.08
N PRO A 261 -10.56 6.01 -2.72
CA PRO A 261 -10.67 5.96 -4.18
C PRO A 261 -10.59 7.34 -4.84
N PHE A 262 -10.63 8.43 -4.06
CA PHE A 262 -10.38 9.78 -4.56
C PHE A 262 -9.05 9.88 -5.31
N TRP A 263 -7.98 9.29 -4.78
CA TRP A 263 -6.66 9.41 -5.38
C TRP A 263 -6.56 8.66 -6.72
N GLY A 264 -7.24 7.53 -6.86
CA GLY A 264 -7.39 6.85 -8.16
C GLY A 264 -8.20 7.68 -9.16
N GLN A 265 -9.18 8.48 -8.70
CA GLN A 265 -9.89 9.44 -9.56
C GLN A 265 -8.98 10.60 -9.98
N ALA A 266 -8.17 11.13 -9.06
CA ALA A 266 -7.19 12.17 -9.35
C ALA A 266 -6.14 11.71 -10.37
N ALA A 267 -5.64 10.47 -10.26
CA ALA A 267 -4.74 9.86 -11.25
C ALA A 267 -5.36 9.82 -12.66
N ARG A 268 -6.63 9.42 -12.77
CA ARG A 268 -7.34 9.40 -14.06
C ARG A 268 -7.57 10.80 -14.60
N ALA A 269 -8.05 11.74 -13.78
CA ALA A 269 -8.27 13.12 -14.19
C ALA A 269 -6.97 13.79 -14.67
N ALA A 270 -5.85 13.54 -13.98
CA ALA A 270 -4.54 14.01 -14.39
C ALA A 270 -4.13 13.45 -15.76
N GLY A 271 -4.25 12.14 -15.97
CA GLY A 271 -3.95 11.50 -17.25
C GLY A 271 -4.84 12.00 -18.40
N GLU A 272 -6.13 12.21 -18.14
CA GLU A 272 -7.08 12.78 -19.09
C GLU A 272 -6.72 14.23 -19.47
N LEU A 273 -6.42 15.08 -18.49
CA LEU A 273 -6.00 16.46 -18.75
C LEU A 273 -4.71 16.50 -19.57
N ILE A 274 -3.71 15.69 -19.21
CA ILE A 274 -2.44 15.60 -19.94
C ILE A 274 -2.70 15.22 -21.40
N ALA A 275 -3.47 14.15 -21.63
CA ALA A 275 -3.75 13.67 -22.98
C ALA A 275 -4.51 14.69 -23.82
N THR A 276 -5.51 15.36 -23.24
CA THR A 276 -6.30 16.41 -23.90
C THR A 276 -5.41 17.60 -24.25
N THR A 277 -4.63 18.13 -23.31
CA THR A 277 -3.73 19.26 -23.57
C THR A 277 -2.70 18.94 -24.65
N GLN A 278 -2.11 17.74 -24.62
CA GLN A 278 -1.21 17.30 -25.69
C GLN A 278 -1.90 17.18 -27.05
N ALA A 279 -3.13 16.67 -27.10
CA ALA A 279 -3.85 16.47 -28.34
C ALA A 279 -4.27 17.79 -28.99
N GLU A 280 -4.70 18.76 -28.19
CA GLU A 280 -5.31 20.00 -28.69
C GLU A 280 -4.29 21.13 -28.87
N HIS A 281 -3.30 21.23 -27.98
CA HIS A 281 -2.40 22.39 -27.92
C HIS A 281 -0.94 22.07 -28.26
N ALA A 282 -0.56 20.79 -28.26
CA ALA A 282 0.80 20.36 -28.57
C ALA A 282 0.85 19.06 -29.40
N PRO A 283 0.06 18.93 -30.50
CA PRO A 283 -0.07 17.65 -31.23
C PRO A 283 1.23 17.13 -31.81
N ASP A 284 2.16 18.03 -32.17
CA ASP A 284 3.44 17.69 -32.79
C ASP A 284 4.57 17.44 -31.79
N THR A 285 4.43 17.92 -30.55
CA THR A 285 5.50 17.91 -29.55
C THR A 285 5.18 17.09 -28.32
N GLY A 286 3.90 16.96 -27.97
CA GLY A 286 3.46 16.40 -26.69
C GLY A 286 3.85 17.24 -25.48
N LEU A 287 4.35 18.46 -25.64
CA LEU A 287 4.71 19.30 -24.50
C LEU A 287 3.46 19.75 -23.73
N LEU A 288 3.64 20.04 -22.44
CA LEU A 288 2.63 20.68 -21.61
C LEU A 288 3.08 22.10 -21.23
N PRO A 289 2.15 23.05 -21.07
CA PRO A 289 2.46 24.38 -20.56
C PRO A 289 2.77 24.34 -19.07
N ASP A 290 3.44 25.36 -18.53
CA ASP A 290 3.64 25.52 -17.08
C ASP A 290 2.31 25.47 -16.33
N PHE A 291 1.30 26.20 -16.85
CA PHE A 291 -0.04 26.22 -16.29
C PHE A 291 -1.12 25.95 -17.34
N VAL A 292 -2.17 25.24 -16.92
CA VAL A 292 -3.40 24.99 -17.68
C VAL A 292 -4.55 25.66 -16.92
N VAL A 293 -5.42 26.37 -17.62
CA VAL A 293 -6.63 27.02 -17.08
C VAL A 293 -7.89 26.42 -17.68
N ASP A 294 -9.06 26.78 -17.13
CA ASP A 294 -10.37 26.34 -17.59
C ASP A 294 -10.54 24.81 -17.58
N THR A 295 -9.89 24.14 -16.62
CA THR A 295 -9.84 22.67 -16.54
C THR A 295 -11.18 22.00 -16.20
N ASP A 296 -12.19 22.78 -15.80
CA ASP A 296 -13.57 22.32 -15.60
C ASP A 296 -14.40 22.28 -16.90
N THR A 297 -13.90 22.90 -17.96
CA THR A 297 -14.61 23.03 -19.24
C THR A 297 -13.72 22.64 -20.42
N ASP A 298 -13.01 23.60 -21.01
CA ASP A 298 -12.18 23.45 -22.22
C ASP A 298 -10.73 23.85 -21.89
N PRO A 299 -9.88 22.91 -21.45
CA PRO A 299 -8.57 23.24 -20.90
C PRO A 299 -7.67 24.01 -21.88
N GLN A 300 -7.15 25.16 -21.46
CA GLN A 300 -6.27 26.01 -22.27
C GLN A 300 -4.88 26.18 -21.63
N PRO A 301 -3.81 26.32 -22.42
CA PRO A 301 -2.56 26.88 -21.91
C PRO A 301 -2.83 28.25 -21.27
N ALA A 302 -2.29 28.49 -20.09
CA ALA A 302 -2.53 29.72 -19.37
C ALA A 302 -2.05 30.95 -20.15
N PRO A 303 -2.72 32.11 -20.03
CA PRO A 303 -2.21 33.35 -20.59
C PRO A 303 -0.87 33.73 -19.93
N GLY A 304 -0.02 34.46 -20.65
CA GLY A 304 1.22 34.96 -20.08
C GLY A 304 0.99 35.85 -18.84
N ASN A 305 1.84 35.68 -17.83
CA ASN A 305 1.75 36.26 -16.49
C ASN A 305 0.47 35.88 -15.75
N TYR A 306 -0.05 34.68 -15.99
CA TYR A 306 -1.11 34.10 -15.19
C TYR A 306 -0.70 34.01 -13.72
N LEU A 307 0.53 33.59 -13.46
CA LEU A 307 1.11 33.50 -12.13
C LEU A 307 2.57 33.95 -12.05
N GLU A 308 3.44 33.51 -12.96
CA GLU A 308 4.89 33.56 -12.74
C GLU A 308 5.65 34.35 -13.81
N SER A 309 5.30 34.18 -15.08
CA SER A 309 6.11 34.65 -16.19
C SER A 309 5.31 34.95 -17.46
N PRO A 310 5.85 35.72 -18.41
CA PRO A 310 5.24 35.89 -19.73
C PRO A 310 5.01 34.58 -20.49
N ASP A 311 5.71 33.51 -20.11
CA ASP A 311 5.73 32.21 -20.79
C ASP A 311 4.92 31.12 -20.06
N ASP A 312 4.03 31.49 -19.13
CA ASP A 312 3.21 30.56 -18.32
C ASP A 312 2.38 29.55 -19.15
N GLY A 313 2.06 29.90 -20.40
CA GLY A 313 1.38 29.04 -21.38
C GLY A 313 2.31 28.18 -22.25
N SER A 314 3.61 28.14 -21.93
CA SER A 314 4.64 27.40 -22.67
C SER A 314 5.30 26.34 -21.79
N TYR A 315 6.08 25.44 -22.40
CA TYR A 315 6.88 24.48 -21.66
C TYR A 315 8.09 25.19 -21.02
N GLY A 316 7.93 25.59 -19.75
CA GLY A 316 8.86 26.41 -19.00
C GLY A 316 9.46 25.70 -17.79
N TRP A 317 9.82 26.51 -16.78
CA TRP A 317 10.52 26.04 -15.59
C TRP A 317 9.64 25.17 -14.68
N ASN A 318 8.32 25.22 -14.80
CA ASN A 318 7.45 24.28 -14.10
C ASN A 318 7.29 22.98 -14.90
N ALA A 319 6.83 23.09 -16.15
CA ALA A 319 6.48 21.98 -17.02
C ALA A 319 7.67 21.08 -17.35
N THR A 320 8.90 21.58 -17.17
CA THR A 320 10.11 20.78 -17.33
C THR A 320 10.12 19.49 -16.50
N ARG A 321 9.35 19.44 -15.40
CA ARG A 321 9.24 18.26 -14.54
C ARG A 321 8.30 17.18 -15.09
N VAL A 322 7.38 17.54 -16.00
CA VAL A 322 6.33 16.64 -16.52
C VAL A 322 6.90 15.38 -17.18
N PRO A 323 7.91 15.46 -18.08
CA PRO A 323 8.51 14.27 -18.67
C PRO A 323 9.02 13.23 -17.66
N TRP A 324 9.60 13.69 -16.55
CA TRP A 324 10.06 12.83 -15.47
C TRP A 324 8.89 12.18 -14.73
N ARG A 325 7.85 12.95 -14.36
CA ARG A 325 6.66 12.42 -13.67
C ARG A 325 5.92 11.39 -14.53
N LEU A 326 5.80 11.62 -15.83
CA LEU A 326 5.22 10.65 -16.77
C LEU A 326 6.04 9.38 -16.87
N ALA A 327 7.38 9.51 -16.99
CA ALA A 327 8.27 8.35 -17.02
C ALA A 327 8.20 7.53 -15.73
N ALA A 328 8.11 8.19 -14.56
CA ALA A 328 7.92 7.55 -13.28
C ALA A 328 6.61 6.76 -13.23
N ALA A 329 5.48 7.35 -13.62
CA ALA A 329 4.19 6.67 -13.68
C ALA A 329 4.19 5.45 -14.62
N ALA A 330 4.77 5.61 -15.81
CA ALA A 330 4.88 4.51 -16.78
C ALA A 330 5.74 3.35 -16.24
N GLN A 331 6.86 3.64 -15.58
CA GLN A 331 7.78 2.60 -15.12
C GLN A 331 7.39 1.96 -13.78
N LEU A 332 6.93 2.77 -12.82
CA LEU A 332 6.70 2.33 -11.45
C LEU A 332 5.30 1.73 -11.26
N VAL A 333 4.32 2.22 -12.02
CA VAL A 333 2.92 1.80 -11.92
C VAL A 333 2.44 1.00 -13.14
N GLY A 334 3.09 1.17 -14.30
CA GLY A 334 2.63 0.60 -15.56
C GLY A 334 1.49 1.41 -16.19
N ASP A 335 1.43 2.72 -15.95
CA ASP A 335 0.38 3.59 -16.47
C ASP A 335 0.51 3.81 -17.99
N ALA A 336 -0.39 3.18 -18.76
CA ALA A 336 -0.36 3.23 -20.22
C ALA A 336 -0.60 4.64 -20.81
N PRO A 337 -1.50 5.49 -20.27
CA PRO A 337 -1.62 6.88 -20.69
C PRO A 337 -0.32 7.66 -20.49
N SER A 338 0.32 7.58 -19.32
CA SER A 338 1.59 8.27 -19.05
C SER A 338 2.71 7.76 -19.95
N TRP A 339 2.73 6.45 -20.26
CA TRP A 339 3.65 5.89 -21.24
C TRP A 339 3.48 6.58 -22.60
N ALA A 340 2.25 6.66 -23.12
CA ALA A 340 1.98 7.25 -24.44
C ALA A 340 2.33 8.76 -24.49
N SER A 341 2.04 9.48 -23.41
CA SER A 341 2.37 10.90 -23.29
C SER A 341 3.88 11.15 -23.22
N ALA A 342 4.63 10.33 -22.47
CA ALA A 342 6.10 10.40 -22.44
C ALA A 342 6.71 10.04 -23.80
N ASP A 343 6.15 9.03 -24.46
CA ASP A 343 6.61 8.54 -25.76
C ASP A 343 6.56 9.63 -26.84
N ARG A 344 5.44 10.39 -26.88
CA ARG A 344 5.28 11.53 -27.79
C ARG A 344 6.32 12.64 -27.55
N ILE A 345 6.55 12.99 -26.29
CA ILE A 345 7.57 14.00 -25.93
C ILE A 345 8.96 13.53 -26.35
N ALA A 346 9.27 12.25 -26.11
CA ALA A 346 10.55 11.67 -26.44
C ALA A 346 10.78 11.63 -27.97
N ASP A 347 9.78 11.22 -28.75
CA ASP A 347 9.87 11.23 -30.22
C ASP A 347 10.15 12.64 -30.76
N TRP A 348 9.44 13.64 -30.24
CA TRP A 348 9.66 15.03 -30.62
C TRP A 348 11.07 15.51 -30.25
N VAL A 349 11.49 15.36 -29.00
CA VAL A 349 12.79 15.93 -28.55
C VAL A 349 13.95 15.24 -29.27
N ILE A 350 13.85 13.93 -29.54
CA ILE A 350 14.85 13.20 -30.32
C ILE A 350 14.96 13.79 -31.73
N ALA A 351 13.81 14.03 -32.39
CA ALA A 351 13.81 14.62 -33.73
C ALA A 351 14.31 16.08 -33.73
N ALA A 352 13.87 16.89 -32.76
CA ALA A 352 14.23 18.31 -32.64
C ALA A 352 15.73 18.54 -32.34
N THR A 353 16.38 17.53 -31.76
CA THR A 353 17.79 17.61 -31.34
C THR A 353 18.74 16.74 -32.19
N ASP A 354 18.22 16.04 -33.20
CA ASP A 354 18.96 14.99 -33.93
C ASP A 354 19.59 13.95 -32.98
N GLY A 355 18.89 13.67 -31.87
CA GLY A 355 19.33 12.78 -30.80
C GLY A 355 20.47 13.31 -29.92
N ASP A 356 20.88 14.59 -30.03
CA ASP A 356 21.91 15.22 -29.20
C ASP A 356 21.31 15.96 -27.99
N PRO A 357 21.46 15.44 -26.75
CA PRO A 357 20.95 16.13 -25.55
C PRO A 357 21.54 17.52 -25.33
N ALA A 358 22.72 17.86 -25.87
CA ALA A 358 23.28 19.20 -25.77
C ALA A 358 22.52 20.24 -26.62
N ALA A 359 21.67 19.78 -27.55
CA ALA A 359 20.78 20.63 -28.33
C ALA A 359 19.46 20.95 -27.61
N VAL A 360 19.19 20.36 -26.44
CA VAL A 360 18.06 20.76 -25.58
C VAL A 360 18.24 22.20 -25.10
N ARG A 361 17.15 22.97 -25.02
CA ARG A 361 17.13 24.38 -24.59
C ARG A 361 16.27 24.56 -23.35
N ALA A 362 16.55 25.64 -22.62
CA ALA A 362 15.82 26.02 -21.42
C ALA A 362 14.45 26.65 -21.77
N GLY A 363 13.52 25.78 -22.18
CA GLY A 363 12.12 26.12 -22.45
C GLY A 363 11.75 26.18 -23.93
N TYR A 364 10.47 25.88 -24.21
CA TYR A 364 9.91 25.80 -25.55
C TYR A 364 8.46 26.30 -25.58
N GLU A 365 8.09 27.05 -26.63
CA GLU A 365 6.69 27.19 -27.02
C GLU A 365 6.11 25.77 -27.28
N LEU A 366 4.80 25.57 -27.10
CA LEU A 366 4.19 24.24 -27.28
C LEU A 366 4.35 23.67 -28.70
N GLY A 367 4.53 24.54 -29.70
CA GLY A 367 4.90 24.14 -31.07
C GLY A 367 6.36 23.73 -31.28
N GLY A 368 7.18 23.74 -30.23
CA GLY A 368 8.57 23.25 -30.24
C GLY A 368 9.64 24.30 -30.53
N LYS A 369 9.27 25.58 -30.64
CA LYS A 369 10.24 26.67 -30.80
C LYS A 369 10.89 26.98 -29.45
N ALA A 370 12.22 27.02 -29.40
CA ALA A 370 12.96 27.32 -28.18
C ALA A 370 12.68 28.75 -27.67
N LEU A 371 12.49 28.89 -26.36
CA LEU A 371 12.34 30.17 -25.65
C LEU A 371 13.70 30.78 -25.27
N ALA A 372 14.72 29.93 -25.13
CA ALA A 372 16.07 30.31 -24.75
C ALA A 372 17.11 29.78 -25.75
N ASP A 373 18.24 30.48 -25.85
CA ASP A 373 19.40 30.08 -26.65
C ASP A 373 20.43 29.26 -25.86
N TYR A 374 20.19 29.05 -24.56
CA TYR A 374 21.03 28.25 -23.66
C TYR A 374 20.34 26.93 -23.25
N SER A 375 21.15 26.00 -22.75
CA SER A 375 20.72 24.71 -22.21
C SER A 375 20.79 24.73 -20.69
N ASP A 376 19.88 23.98 -20.05
CA ASP A 376 19.97 23.69 -18.62
C ASP A 376 19.66 22.21 -18.36
N ILE A 377 20.28 21.66 -17.33
CA ILE A 377 20.08 20.28 -16.92
C ILE A 377 18.66 20.03 -16.37
N ALA A 378 18.01 21.07 -15.83
CA ALA A 378 16.61 21.04 -15.42
C ALA A 378 15.66 20.65 -16.57
N PHE A 379 16.07 20.88 -17.83
CA PHE A 379 15.33 20.50 -19.03
C PHE A 379 15.88 19.22 -19.65
N THR A 380 17.20 19.10 -19.73
CA THR A 380 17.86 17.95 -20.36
C THR A 380 17.59 16.64 -19.62
N ALA A 381 17.60 16.66 -18.28
CA ALA A 381 17.38 15.44 -17.50
C ALA A 381 15.95 14.90 -17.65
N PRO A 382 14.86 15.67 -17.41
CA PRO A 382 13.51 15.16 -17.60
C PRO A 382 13.17 14.78 -19.04
N LEU A 383 13.59 15.56 -20.06
CA LEU A 383 13.38 15.19 -21.47
C LEU A 383 14.15 13.91 -21.85
N GLY A 384 15.31 13.68 -21.24
CA GLY A 384 16.01 12.39 -21.28
C GLY A 384 15.17 11.26 -20.68
N ALA A 385 14.54 11.51 -19.53
CA ALA A 385 13.70 10.55 -18.81
C ALA A 385 12.46 10.12 -19.61
N ALA A 386 11.91 10.99 -20.48
CA ALA A 386 10.78 10.67 -21.33
C ALA A 386 10.98 9.39 -22.18
N GLY A 387 12.22 9.07 -22.56
CA GLY A 387 12.54 7.86 -23.33
C GLY A 387 12.72 6.59 -22.50
N LEU A 388 12.76 6.68 -21.17
CA LEU A 388 12.95 5.53 -20.28
C LEU A 388 11.88 4.43 -20.44
N PRO A 389 10.60 4.73 -20.67
CA PRO A 389 9.57 3.70 -20.77
C PRO A 389 9.69 2.78 -22.00
N ASP A 390 10.43 3.19 -23.04
CA ASP A 390 10.54 2.46 -24.32
C ASP A 390 12.01 2.15 -24.70
N ARG A 391 12.33 0.87 -24.80
CA ARG A 391 13.65 0.38 -25.19
C ARG A 391 14.06 0.79 -26.61
N ALA A 392 13.12 1.10 -27.51
CA ALA A 392 13.48 1.63 -28.83
C ALA A 392 14.24 2.97 -28.72
N LYS A 393 14.06 3.71 -27.62
CA LYS A 393 14.70 4.98 -27.31
C LYS A 393 16.00 4.84 -26.50
N GLN A 394 16.56 3.62 -26.40
CA GLN A 394 17.78 3.35 -25.63
C GLN A 394 18.98 4.23 -26.04
N ALA A 395 19.13 4.55 -27.32
CA ALA A 395 20.22 5.42 -27.79
C ALA A 395 20.11 6.83 -27.20
N TRP A 396 18.90 7.41 -27.25
CA TRP A 396 18.58 8.70 -26.63
C TRP A 396 18.82 8.68 -25.12
N VAL A 397 18.25 7.70 -24.41
CA VAL A 397 18.42 7.55 -22.95
C VAL A 397 19.90 7.45 -22.58
N SER A 398 20.70 6.72 -23.36
CA SER A 398 22.14 6.58 -23.11
C SER A 398 22.89 7.89 -23.34
N ALA A 399 22.54 8.64 -24.37
CA ALA A 399 23.13 9.95 -24.65
C ALA A 399 22.76 10.95 -23.55
N ALA A 400 21.47 11.04 -23.21
CA ALA A 400 20.95 11.93 -22.19
C ALA A 400 21.58 11.62 -20.82
N TRP A 401 21.63 10.35 -20.40
CA TRP A 401 22.32 9.94 -19.17
C TRP A 401 23.77 10.42 -19.12
N ASN A 402 24.52 10.27 -20.22
CA ASN A 402 25.92 10.70 -20.26
C ASN A 402 26.07 12.22 -20.20
N SER A 403 25.20 12.97 -20.89
CA SER A 403 25.15 14.44 -20.79
C SER A 403 24.84 14.87 -19.35
N VAL A 404 23.81 14.27 -18.75
CA VAL A 404 23.35 14.57 -17.39
C VAL A 404 24.41 14.30 -16.35
N ARG A 405 25.07 13.15 -16.42
CA ARG A 405 26.14 12.75 -15.50
C ARG A 405 27.38 13.63 -15.62
N ALA A 406 27.68 14.14 -16.82
CA ALA A 406 28.88 14.94 -17.09
C ALA A 406 28.69 16.44 -16.85
N ALA A 407 27.44 16.92 -16.75
CA ALA A 407 27.14 18.33 -16.61
C ALA A 407 27.68 18.90 -15.27
N PRO A 408 28.20 20.14 -15.27
CA PRO A 408 28.60 20.83 -14.04
C PRO A 408 27.39 21.05 -13.12
N ALA A 409 27.63 21.37 -11.84
CA ALA A 409 26.56 21.75 -10.91
C ALA A 409 25.74 22.93 -11.49
N GLY A 410 24.42 22.76 -11.51
CA GLY A 410 23.44 23.72 -12.05
C GLY A 410 22.73 24.54 -10.98
N GLY A 411 23.00 24.30 -9.70
CA GLY A 411 22.26 24.89 -8.58
C GLY A 411 21.14 23.98 -8.10
N TYR A 412 20.51 24.35 -6.98
CA TYR A 412 19.56 23.51 -6.23
C TYR A 412 18.53 22.84 -7.15
N TYR A 413 17.83 23.62 -7.98
CA TYR A 413 16.70 23.11 -8.77
C TYR A 413 17.17 22.06 -9.79
N SER A 414 18.12 22.48 -10.61
CA SER A 414 18.75 21.70 -11.66
C SER A 414 19.41 20.40 -11.16
N ASP A 415 20.12 20.45 -10.04
CA ASP A 415 20.81 19.30 -9.48
C ASP A 415 19.87 18.37 -8.69
N SER A 416 18.78 18.89 -8.13
CA SER A 416 17.71 18.06 -7.54
C SER A 416 16.97 17.26 -8.62
N LEU A 417 16.61 17.88 -9.75
CA LEU A 417 15.98 17.18 -10.88
C LEU A 417 16.91 16.17 -11.53
N ARG A 418 18.20 16.50 -11.67
CA ARG A 418 19.24 15.53 -12.09
C ARG A 418 19.19 14.28 -11.23
N LEU A 419 19.21 14.45 -9.91
CA LEU A 419 19.27 13.32 -8.99
C LEU A 419 17.99 12.47 -9.02
N GLN A 420 16.82 13.11 -9.04
CA GLN A 420 15.53 12.42 -9.17
C GLN A 420 15.44 11.58 -10.46
N VAL A 421 15.87 12.13 -11.59
CA VAL A 421 15.92 11.41 -12.87
C VAL A 421 16.96 10.28 -12.83
N MET A 422 18.12 10.50 -12.21
CA MET A 422 19.15 9.46 -12.09
C MET A 422 18.69 8.31 -11.19
N LEU A 423 17.95 8.59 -10.11
CA LEU A 423 17.31 7.57 -9.27
C LEU A 423 16.35 6.70 -10.11
N LEU A 424 15.51 7.32 -10.93
CA LEU A 424 14.58 6.60 -11.80
C LEU A 424 15.32 5.76 -12.87
N ALA A 425 16.23 6.40 -13.63
CA ALA A 425 16.93 5.76 -14.73
C ALA A 425 17.89 4.63 -14.29
N SER A 426 18.40 4.69 -13.05
CA SER A 426 19.20 3.63 -12.45
C SER A 426 18.36 2.49 -11.85
N GLY A 427 17.03 2.61 -11.83
CA GLY A 427 16.14 1.63 -11.21
C GLY A 427 16.19 1.64 -9.69
N ASN A 428 16.49 2.79 -9.09
CA ASN A 428 16.53 3.01 -7.64
C ASN A 428 15.29 3.76 -7.12
N SER A 429 14.41 4.25 -7.99
CA SER A 429 13.07 4.70 -7.63
C SER A 429 12.12 3.51 -7.46
N TRP A 430 11.20 3.59 -6.50
CA TRP A 430 10.21 2.54 -6.21
C TRP A 430 8.96 3.15 -5.58
N LEU A 431 7.81 2.48 -5.72
CA LEU A 431 6.57 2.89 -5.05
C LEU A 431 6.58 2.45 -3.59
N PRO A 432 6.08 3.28 -2.66
CA PRO A 432 5.81 2.86 -1.30
C PRO A 432 4.99 1.57 -1.27
N THR A 433 5.53 0.52 -0.64
CA THR A 433 4.75 -0.69 -0.39
C THR A 433 4.04 -0.50 0.91
N THR A 434 2.71 -0.40 0.87
CA THR A 434 1.93 -0.29 2.08
C THR A 434 2.09 -1.58 2.87
N SER A 435 2.64 -1.48 4.08
CA SER A 435 2.01 -2.23 5.15
C SER A 435 0.64 -1.58 5.31
N PRO A 436 -0.48 -2.30 5.09
CA PRO A 436 -1.75 -1.77 5.53
C PRO A 436 -1.55 -1.35 6.99
N ALA A 437 -1.96 -0.12 7.35
CA ALA A 437 -2.10 0.19 8.77
C ALA A 437 -2.93 -0.94 9.37
N PRO A 438 -2.53 -1.51 10.53
CA PRO A 438 -3.33 -2.48 11.24
C PRO A 438 -4.78 -1.99 11.31
N ALA A 439 -5.65 -2.54 10.46
CA ALA A 439 -6.99 -2.01 10.24
C ALA A 439 -8.02 -3.08 10.56
N VAL A 440 -8.95 -2.75 11.45
CA VAL A 440 -10.19 -3.51 11.59
C VAL A 440 -11.20 -2.96 10.59
N THR A 441 -11.70 -3.83 9.72
CA THR A 441 -12.74 -3.50 8.73
C THR A 441 -13.90 -4.45 8.88
N ARG A 442 -15.12 -4.03 8.50
CA ARG A 442 -16.31 -4.87 8.57
C ARG A 442 -16.88 -5.16 7.19
N ILE A 443 -17.23 -6.43 6.95
CA ILE A 443 -18.11 -6.85 5.85
C ILE A 443 -19.47 -7.20 6.47
N GLY A 444 -20.39 -6.24 6.43
CA GLY A 444 -21.75 -6.36 6.94
C GLY A 444 -22.80 -6.44 5.84
N GLY A 445 -24.04 -6.72 6.23
CA GLY A 445 -25.20 -6.74 5.34
C GLY A 445 -26.50 -6.68 6.15
N SER A 446 -27.61 -6.39 5.49
CA SER A 446 -28.94 -6.35 6.13
C SER A 446 -29.36 -7.72 6.68
N ASP A 447 -28.87 -8.80 6.08
CA ASP A 447 -29.01 -10.17 6.54
C ASP A 447 -27.83 -11.05 6.09
N ARG A 448 -27.86 -12.33 6.49
CA ARG A 448 -26.82 -13.33 6.14
C ARG A 448 -26.61 -13.54 4.64
N TYR A 449 -27.63 -13.28 3.83
CA TYR A 449 -27.58 -13.46 2.39
C TYR A 449 -26.84 -12.29 1.75
N ALA A 450 -27.15 -11.07 2.18
CA ALA A 450 -26.41 -9.87 1.83
C ALA A 450 -24.93 -9.96 2.26
N VAL A 451 -24.65 -10.47 3.48
CA VAL A 451 -23.27 -10.72 3.93
C VAL A 451 -22.57 -11.70 3.01
N SER A 452 -23.19 -12.85 2.67
CA SER A 452 -22.56 -13.83 1.78
C SER A 452 -22.23 -13.27 0.38
N ALA A 453 -23.12 -12.42 -0.16
CA ALA A 453 -22.91 -11.73 -1.43
C ALA A 453 -21.77 -10.71 -1.33
N ALA A 454 -21.74 -9.89 -0.27
CA ALA A 454 -20.70 -8.89 -0.06
C ALA A 454 -19.32 -9.52 0.16
N VAL A 455 -19.24 -10.59 0.96
CA VAL A 455 -18.01 -11.38 1.17
C VAL A 455 -17.49 -11.89 -0.17
N SER A 456 -18.35 -12.48 -1.00
CA SER A 456 -17.98 -12.92 -2.34
C SER A 456 -17.45 -11.76 -3.21
N ALA A 457 -18.15 -10.63 -3.23
CA ALA A 457 -17.79 -9.46 -4.02
C ALA A 457 -16.41 -8.87 -3.67
N THR A 458 -15.98 -8.99 -2.42
CA THR A 458 -14.66 -8.50 -1.98
C THR A 458 -13.47 -9.34 -2.47
N THR A 459 -13.70 -10.59 -2.87
CA THR A 459 -12.61 -11.55 -3.12
C THR A 459 -12.64 -12.16 -4.51
N PHE A 460 -13.82 -12.41 -5.08
CA PHE A 460 -13.95 -13.14 -6.33
C PHE A 460 -14.34 -12.21 -7.48
N ALA A 461 -13.51 -12.19 -8.52
CA ALA A 461 -13.77 -11.44 -9.75
C ALA A 461 -14.93 -12.05 -10.57
N PRO A 462 -15.55 -11.28 -11.49
CA PRO A 462 -16.45 -11.83 -12.50
C PRO A 462 -15.80 -12.96 -13.32
N GLY A 463 -16.61 -13.91 -13.80
CA GLY A 463 -16.18 -15.06 -14.58
C GLY A 463 -15.75 -16.28 -13.74
N ALA A 464 -16.35 -16.48 -12.56
CA ALA A 464 -15.99 -17.57 -11.66
C ALA A 464 -16.16 -18.96 -12.31
N SER A 465 -15.18 -19.85 -12.15
CA SER A 465 -15.25 -21.21 -12.69
C SER A 465 -16.39 -22.02 -12.06
N THR A 466 -16.54 -21.95 -10.75
CA THR A 466 -17.63 -22.58 -10.00
C THR A 466 -18.12 -21.63 -8.91
N VAL A 467 -19.41 -21.67 -8.60
CA VAL A 467 -19.98 -21.04 -7.41
C VAL A 467 -20.65 -22.11 -6.58
N TYR A 468 -20.29 -22.19 -5.30
CA TYR A 468 -20.95 -23.06 -4.35
C TYR A 468 -22.15 -22.36 -3.74
N VAL A 469 -23.30 -23.04 -3.69
CA VAL A 469 -24.53 -22.53 -3.09
C VAL A 469 -24.97 -23.45 -1.96
N ALA A 470 -25.24 -22.88 -0.80
CA ALA A 470 -25.68 -23.64 0.37
C ALA A 470 -26.86 -22.95 1.06
N SER A 471 -27.54 -23.67 1.96
CA SER A 471 -28.63 -23.08 2.73
C SER A 471 -28.07 -22.10 3.76
N GLY A 472 -28.66 -20.90 3.83
CA GLY A 472 -28.42 -19.96 4.93
C GLY A 472 -29.24 -20.28 6.18
N GLU A 473 -30.12 -21.29 6.13
CA GLU A 473 -31.08 -21.63 7.19
C GLU A 473 -30.61 -22.83 8.02
N VAL A 474 -29.82 -23.73 7.42
CA VAL A 474 -29.20 -24.89 8.08
C VAL A 474 -27.73 -25.02 7.69
N PHE A 475 -26.88 -25.36 8.66
CA PHE A 475 -25.42 -25.35 8.51
C PHE A 475 -24.75 -26.64 7.99
N PRO A 476 -25.24 -27.88 8.27
CA PRO A 476 -24.38 -29.07 8.15
C PRO A 476 -23.81 -29.29 6.76
N ASP A 477 -24.66 -29.27 5.73
CA ASP A 477 -24.26 -29.50 4.35
C ASP A 477 -23.26 -28.42 3.87
N ALA A 478 -23.39 -27.22 4.40
CA ALA A 478 -22.58 -26.08 4.02
C ALA A 478 -21.15 -26.13 4.61
N LEU A 479 -20.94 -26.77 5.76
CA LEU A 479 -19.62 -26.83 6.42
C LEU A 479 -18.57 -27.52 5.53
N SER A 480 -18.96 -28.60 4.87
CA SER A 480 -18.12 -29.30 3.88
C SER A 480 -17.95 -28.50 2.58
N ALA A 481 -18.93 -27.68 2.21
CA ALA A 481 -18.85 -26.81 1.02
C ALA A 481 -17.66 -25.87 1.12
N SER A 482 -17.47 -25.22 2.26
CA SER A 482 -16.53 -24.11 2.37
C SER A 482 -15.08 -24.54 2.16
N ALA A 483 -14.71 -25.74 2.61
CA ALA A 483 -13.37 -26.28 2.36
C ALA A 483 -13.17 -26.67 0.88
N ALA A 484 -14.18 -27.29 0.25
CA ALA A 484 -14.15 -27.63 -1.17
C ALA A 484 -14.10 -26.37 -2.07
N ALA A 485 -14.97 -25.40 -1.78
CA ALA A 485 -15.05 -24.13 -2.47
C ALA A 485 -13.72 -23.37 -2.37
N GLY A 486 -13.13 -23.27 -1.17
CA GLY A 486 -11.83 -22.61 -1.02
C GLY A 486 -10.69 -23.35 -1.73
N ALA A 487 -10.67 -24.69 -1.71
CA ALA A 487 -9.68 -25.48 -2.44
C ALA A 487 -9.77 -25.27 -3.97
N GLU A 488 -10.95 -24.96 -4.49
CA GLU A 488 -11.20 -24.65 -5.91
C GLU A 488 -11.15 -23.14 -6.21
N GLY A 489 -10.82 -22.29 -5.23
CA GLY A 489 -10.83 -20.82 -5.41
C GLY A 489 -12.21 -20.27 -5.79
N SER A 490 -13.28 -20.85 -5.27
CA SER A 490 -14.67 -20.57 -5.61
C SER A 490 -15.44 -19.95 -4.43
N PRO A 491 -16.39 -19.01 -4.66
CA PRO A 491 -17.20 -18.42 -3.59
C PRO A 491 -18.28 -19.39 -3.07
N VAL A 492 -18.73 -19.14 -1.84
CA VAL A 492 -19.92 -19.76 -1.23
C VAL A 492 -21.01 -18.70 -1.04
N LEU A 493 -22.14 -18.89 -1.70
CA LEU A 493 -23.33 -18.02 -1.55
C LEU A 493 -24.44 -18.76 -0.81
N LEU A 494 -25.19 -18.02 0.02
CA LEU A 494 -26.27 -18.59 0.83
C LEU A 494 -27.64 -18.34 0.20
N VAL A 495 -28.54 -19.31 0.25
CA VAL A 495 -29.92 -19.18 -0.22
C VAL A 495 -30.94 -19.62 0.85
N ARG A 496 -32.20 -19.22 0.66
CA ARG A 496 -33.33 -19.75 1.46
C ARG A 496 -33.76 -21.09 0.89
N LYS A 497 -34.54 -21.87 1.64
CA LYS A 497 -35.10 -23.13 1.14
C LYS A 497 -35.89 -22.96 -0.17
N THR A 498 -36.69 -21.91 -0.30
CA THR A 498 -37.64 -21.73 -1.41
C THR A 498 -37.34 -20.53 -2.31
N GLN A 499 -36.28 -19.77 -2.05
CA GLN A 499 -35.98 -18.54 -2.78
C GLN A 499 -34.48 -18.23 -2.84
N ILE A 500 -34.02 -17.70 -3.98
CA ILE A 500 -32.73 -17.01 -4.10
C ILE A 500 -32.94 -15.55 -3.68
N PRO A 501 -32.33 -15.07 -2.58
CA PRO A 501 -32.44 -13.67 -2.17
C PRO A 501 -31.85 -12.72 -3.23
N ASP A 502 -32.39 -11.50 -3.34
CA ASP A 502 -32.02 -10.58 -4.41
C ASP A 502 -30.53 -10.22 -4.44
N ALA A 503 -29.91 -10.02 -3.27
CA ALA A 503 -28.48 -9.77 -3.17
C ALA A 503 -27.64 -10.92 -3.75
N VAL A 504 -28.08 -12.17 -3.53
CA VAL A 504 -27.41 -13.38 -4.02
C VAL A 504 -27.67 -13.56 -5.51
N ALA A 505 -28.88 -13.25 -5.99
CA ALA A 505 -29.18 -13.26 -7.42
C ALA A 505 -28.36 -12.20 -8.17
N ALA A 506 -28.20 -11.00 -7.61
CA ALA A 506 -27.33 -9.96 -8.16
C ALA A 506 -25.87 -10.41 -8.21
N GLU A 507 -25.38 -11.03 -7.14
CA GLU A 507 -24.01 -11.52 -7.06
C GLU A 507 -23.75 -12.68 -8.02
N LEU A 508 -24.68 -13.62 -8.18
CA LEU A 508 -24.60 -14.68 -9.19
C LEU A 508 -24.51 -14.11 -10.62
N ARG A 509 -25.24 -13.02 -10.91
CA ARG A 509 -25.14 -12.33 -12.21
C ARG A 509 -23.77 -11.65 -12.38
N ARG A 510 -23.26 -10.98 -11.35
CA ARG A 510 -21.93 -10.34 -11.36
C ARG A 510 -20.81 -11.37 -11.58
N LEU A 511 -20.88 -12.49 -10.87
CA LEU A 511 -19.90 -13.58 -10.96
C LEU A 511 -19.94 -14.30 -12.31
N ALA A 512 -21.09 -14.28 -13.01
CA ALA A 512 -21.30 -14.96 -14.29
C ALA A 512 -20.67 -16.38 -14.34
N PRO A 513 -21.06 -17.29 -13.42
CA PRO A 513 -20.30 -18.50 -13.21
C PRO A 513 -20.44 -19.52 -14.33
N ARG A 514 -19.37 -20.26 -14.62
CA ARG A 514 -19.43 -21.37 -15.62
C ARG A 514 -20.24 -22.56 -15.12
N LYS A 515 -20.26 -22.77 -13.80
CA LYS A 515 -21.02 -23.83 -13.14
C LYS A 515 -21.48 -23.38 -11.75
N ILE A 516 -22.64 -23.85 -11.33
CA ILE A 516 -23.11 -23.77 -9.95
C ILE A 516 -23.12 -25.17 -9.35
N VAL A 517 -22.51 -25.33 -8.18
CA VAL A 517 -22.64 -26.54 -7.35
C VAL A 517 -23.44 -26.17 -6.13
N PHE A 518 -24.49 -26.89 -5.80
CA PHE A 518 -25.27 -26.59 -4.60
C PHE A 518 -25.51 -27.81 -3.74
N LEU A 519 -25.51 -27.59 -2.43
CA LEU A 519 -25.43 -28.67 -1.45
C LEU A 519 -26.74 -28.92 -0.72
N GLY A 520 -26.99 -30.19 -0.47
CA GLY A 520 -28.14 -30.67 0.30
C GLY A 520 -29.27 -31.20 -0.57
N GLY A 521 -30.18 -31.93 0.07
CA GLY A 521 -31.35 -32.49 -0.58
C GLY A 521 -32.48 -31.47 -0.81
N PRO A 522 -33.58 -31.87 -1.47
CA PRO A 522 -34.77 -31.02 -1.71
C PRO A 522 -35.38 -30.44 -0.43
N ASN A 523 -35.16 -31.08 0.73
CA ASN A 523 -35.63 -30.60 2.02
C ASN A 523 -34.84 -29.38 2.55
N THR A 524 -33.59 -29.22 2.09
CA THR A 524 -32.67 -28.14 2.47
C THR A 524 -32.72 -26.99 1.47
N ILE A 525 -32.63 -27.30 0.18
CA ILE A 525 -32.78 -26.37 -0.94
C ILE A 525 -33.81 -26.97 -1.90
N GLY A 526 -34.97 -26.32 -1.97
CA GLY A 526 -36.14 -26.76 -2.74
C GLY A 526 -35.91 -26.80 -4.25
N THR A 527 -36.83 -27.47 -4.94
CA THR A 527 -36.77 -27.64 -6.40
C THR A 527 -36.94 -26.32 -7.16
N GLU A 528 -37.63 -25.35 -6.56
CA GLU A 528 -37.82 -24.01 -7.12
C GLU A 528 -36.50 -23.24 -7.19
N VAL A 529 -35.69 -23.31 -6.14
CA VAL A 529 -34.35 -22.71 -6.10
C VAL A 529 -33.43 -23.41 -7.10
N GLU A 530 -33.48 -24.74 -7.18
CA GLU A 530 -32.71 -25.48 -8.18
C GLU A 530 -33.07 -25.07 -9.61
N ALA A 531 -34.35 -24.93 -9.92
CA ALA A 531 -34.81 -24.45 -11.22
C ALA A 531 -34.32 -23.02 -11.52
N ALA A 532 -34.35 -22.13 -10.52
CA ALA A 532 -33.84 -20.77 -10.65
C ALA A 532 -32.32 -20.71 -10.86
N LEU A 533 -31.54 -21.55 -10.17
CA LEU A 533 -30.08 -21.65 -10.38
C LEU A 533 -29.74 -22.18 -11.78
N LYS A 534 -30.48 -23.18 -12.28
CA LYS A 534 -30.31 -23.73 -13.64
C LYS A 534 -30.56 -22.70 -14.74
N ALA A 535 -31.41 -21.70 -14.48
CA ALA A 535 -31.64 -20.61 -15.41
C ALA A 535 -30.47 -19.61 -15.48
N ILE A 536 -29.56 -19.62 -14.50
CA ILE A 536 -28.38 -18.75 -14.45
C ILE A 536 -27.16 -19.42 -15.08
N ALA A 537 -26.87 -20.67 -14.68
CA ALA A 537 -25.71 -21.42 -15.16
C ALA A 537 -25.92 -22.94 -15.02
N PRO A 538 -25.13 -23.78 -15.73
CA PRO A 538 -25.12 -25.23 -15.52
C PRO A 538 -24.99 -25.58 -14.04
N THR A 539 -26.00 -26.28 -13.49
CA THR A 539 -26.13 -26.49 -12.05
C THR A 539 -26.07 -27.97 -11.70
N THR A 540 -25.28 -28.33 -10.69
CA THR A 540 -25.16 -29.69 -10.13
C THR A 540 -25.53 -29.69 -8.65
N ARG A 541 -26.43 -30.61 -8.25
CA ARG A 541 -26.74 -30.86 -6.84
C ARG A 541 -25.81 -31.92 -6.28
N ILE A 542 -25.20 -31.67 -5.12
CA ILE A 542 -24.58 -32.71 -4.30
C ILE A 542 -25.48 -32.93 -3.08
N GLY A 543 -26.18 -34.06 -3.08
CA GLY A 543 -27.11 -34.47 -2.02
C GLY A 543 -26.75 -35.83 -1.44
N GLY A 544 -27.36 -36.17 -0.31
CA GLY A 544 -27.16 -37.44 0.38
C GLY A 544 -28.31 -37.74 1.32
N ALA A 545 -28.34 -38.97 1.86
CA ALA A 545 -29.36 -39.39 2.82
C ALA A 545 -29.32 -38.57 4.12
N ASP A 546 -28.13 -38.11 4.50
CA ASP A 546 -27.91 -37.21 5.62
C ASP A 546 -26.67 -36.32 5.38
N ARG A 547 -26.36 -35.45 6.35
CA ARG A 547 -25.21 -34.53 6.33
C ARG A 547 -23.85 -35.22 6.18
N TYR A 548 -23.75 -36.48 6.62
CA TYR A 548 -22.50 -37.24 6.56
C TYR A 548 -22.30 -37.79 5.15
N ALA A 549 -23.37 -38.30 4.53
CA ALA A 549 -23.35 -38.67 3.12
C ALA A 549 -23.08 -37.47 2.21
N VAL A 550 -23.65 -36.29 2.50
CA VAL A 550 -23.33 -35.05 1.75
C VAL A 550 -21.86 -34.68 1.91
N SER A 551 -21.34 -34.66 3.13
CA SER A 551 -19.93 -34.34 3.40
C SER A 551 -18.96 -35.31 2.69
N ALA A 552 -19.26 -36.61 2.70
CA ALA A 552 -18.50 -37.60 1.93
C ALA A 552 -18.56 -37.36 0.42
N ALA A 553 -19.75 -37.06 -0.12
CA ALA A 553 -19.93 -36.81 -1.55
C ALA A 553 -19.24 -35.52 -2.04
N VAL A 554 -19.25 -34.46 -1.23
CA VAL A 554 -18.48 -33.23 -1.49
C VAL A 554 -17.00 -33.57 -1.56
N SER A 555 -16.50 -34.32 -0.59
CA SER A 555 -15.10 -34.75 -0.57
C SER A 555 -14.72 -35.58 -1.81
N ALA A 556 -15.56 -36.56 -2.17
CA ALA A 556 -15.34 -37.42 -3.33
C ALA A 556 -15.33 -36.66 -4.67
N THR A 557 -16.05 -35.53 -4.75
CA THR A 557 -16.13 -34.72 -5.97
C THR A 557 -14.92 -33.80 -6.13
N THR A 558 -14.33 -33.32 -5.03
CA THR A 558 -13.29 -32.27 -5.05
C THR A 558 -11.88 -32.80 -4.75
N PHE A 559 -11.73 -33.83 -3.92
CA PHE A 559 -10.42 -34.27 -3.42
C PHE A 559 -10.03 -35.67 -3.95
N ALA A 560 -8.84 -35.74 -4.55
CA ALA A 560 -8.24 -36.97 -5.02
C ALA A 560 -7.74 -37.86 -3.86
N PRO A 561 -7.60 -39.18 -4.06
CA PRO A 561 -6.91 -40.07 -3.11
C PRO A 561 -5.47 -39.61 -2.81
N GLY A 562 -4.94 -40.01 -1.65
CA GLY A 562 -3.61 -39.65 -1.16
C GLY A 562 -3.55 -38.27 -0.49
N ALA A 563 -4.63 -37.84 0.17
CA ALA A 563 -4.68 -36.54 0.83
C ALA A 563 -3.64 -36.44 1.96
N ARG A 564 -2.97 -35.29 2.13
CA ARG A 564 -1.98 -35.11 3.22
C ARG A 564 -2.62 -35.13 4.60
N ALA A 565 -3.85 -34.63 4.69
CA ALA A 565 -4.65 -34.67 5.89
C ALA A 565 -6.15 -34.69 5.55
N ALA A 566 -6.99 -35.07 6.50
CA ALA A 566 -8.41 -34.79 6.50
C ALA A 566 -8.85 -34.26 7.88
N TYR A 567 -9.73 -33.25 7.88
CA TYR A 567 -10.21 -32.60 9.09
C TYR A 567 -11.60 -33.12 9.43
N VAL A 568 -11.80 -33.54 10.68
CA VAL A 568 -12.97 -34.31 11.12
C VAL A 568 -13.66 -33.62 12.31
N PRO A 569 -14.48 -32.58 12.07
CA PRO A 569 -15.33 -31.98 13.09
C PRO A 569 -16.63 -32.77 13.32
N SER A 570 -17.36 -32.42 14.38
CA SER A 570 -18.74 -32.90 14.58
C SER A 570 -19.68 -32.33 13.50
N GLY A 571 -20.58 -33.17 12.98
CA GLY A 571 -21.72 -32.74 12.16
C GLY A 571 -22.96 -32.35 12.97
N GLU A 572 -22.90 -32.46 14.30
CA GLU A 572 -24.02 -32.16 15.22
C GLU A 572 -23.97 -30.71 15.72
N VAL A 573 -22.79 -30.08 15.70
CA VAL A 573 -22.54 -28.68 16.07
C VAL A 573 -21.63 -28.01 15.03
N PHE A 574 -21.61 -26.68 14.98
CA PHE A 574 -20.91 -25.92 13.93
C PHE A 574 -19.59 -25.21 14.31
N PRO A 575 -19.33 -24.74 15.55
CA PRO A 575 -18.24 -23.77 15.77
C PRO A 575 -16.85 -24.27 15.36
N ASP A 576 -16.51 -25.50 15.74
CA ASP A 576 -15.20 -26.10 15.44
C ASP A 576 -15.02 -26.32 13.93
N ALA A 577 -16.11 -26.62 13.22
CA ALA A 577 -16.09 -26.81 11.79
C ALA A 577 -15.91 -25.49 11.03
N LEU A 578 -16.42 -24.36 11.53
CA LEU A 578 -16.24 -23.05 10.88
C LEU A 578 -14.76 -22.64 10.83
N ALA A 579 -14.08 -22.69 11.98
CA ALA A 579 -12.64 -22.42 12.04
C ALA A 579 -11.84 -23.49 11.27
N GLY A 580 -12.28 -24.74 11.38
CA GLY A 580 -11.71 -25.90 10.70
C GLY A 580 -11.73 -25.82 9.18
N SER A 581 -12.83 -25.34 8.58
CA SER A 581 -12.97 -25.31 7.13
C SER A 581 -11.97 -24.37 6.47
N ALA A 582 -11.68 -23.20 7.07
CA ALA A 582 -10.67 -22.29 6.57
C ALA A 582 -9.25 -22.90 6.65
N ALA A 583 -8.94 -23.56 7.76
CA ALA A 583 -7.65 -24.25 7.95
C ALA A 583 -7.47 -25.44 6.99
N ALA A 584 -8.50 -26.28 6.86
CA ALA A 584 -8.48 -27.46 5.99
C ALA A 584 -8.36 -27.07 4.51
N GLY A 585 -9.21 -26.15 4.03
CA GLY A 585 -9.20 -25.74 2.64
C GLY A 585 -7.90 -25.02 2.24
N GLY A 586 -7.30 -24.23 3.15
CA GLY A 586 -5.99 -23.59 2.92
C GLY A 586 -4.84 -24.59 2.73
N LEU A 587 -4.99 -25.82 3.22
CA LEU A 587 -4.04 -26.92 3.04
C LEU A 587 -4.45 -27.88 1.91
N GLY A 588 -5.52 -27.58 1.17
CA GLY A 588 -6.08 -28.47 0.16
C GLY A 588 -6.64 -29.77 0.75
N ALA A 589 -7.14 -29.72 1.99
CA ALA A 589 -7.61 -30.88 2.74
C ALA A 589 -9.15 -30.89 2.87
N PRO A 590 -9.80 -32.06 2.83
CA PRO A 590 -11.24 -32.15 3.00
C PRO A 590 -11.68 -31.96 4.46
N VAL A 591 -12.92 -31.48 4.63
CA VAL A 591 -13.67 -31.52 5.89
C VAL A 591 -14.72 -32.63 5.82
N LEU A 592 -14.59 -33.60 6.72
CA LEU A 592 -15.48 -34.76 6.82
C LEU A 592 -16.22 -34.75 8.15
N LEU A 593 -17.54 -34.60 8.13
CA LEU A 593 -18.34 -34.53 9.35
C LEU A 593 -18.43 -35.90 10.03
N THR A 594 -18.39 -35.94 11.37
CA THR A 594 -18.63 -37.17 12.15
C THR A 594 -19.70 -36.98 13.22
N ARG A 595 -20.18 -38.08 13.81
CA ARG A 595 -21.09 -38.03 14.96
C ARG A 595 -20.29 -37.98 16.26
N LYS A 596 -20.92 -37.54 17.34
CA LYS A 596 -20.25 -37.47 18.65
C LYS A 596 -19.69 -38.82 19.10
N ALA A 597 -20.45 -39.90 18.94
CA ALA A 597 -20.13 -41.21 19.52
C ALA A 597 -19.90 -42.32 18.48
N GLU A 598 -19.94 -42.01 17.18
CA GLU A 598 -19.70 -42.99 16.12
C GLU A 598 -19.10 -42.33 14.87
N VAL A 599 -18.40 -43.12 14.05
CA VAL A 599 -17.98 -42.70 12.70
C VAL A 599 -19.02 -43.25 11.72
N PRO A 600 -19.78 -42.40 11.02
CA PRO A 600 -20.75 -42.86 10.02
C PRO A 600 -20.08 -43.69 8.92
N SER A 601 -20.76 -44.72 8.41
CA SER A 601 -20.19 -45.61 7.38
C SER A 601 -19.74 -44.86 6.13
N ALA A 602 -20.54 -43.91 5.64
CA ALA A 602 -20.18 -43.06 4.49
C ALA A 602 -18.86 -42.29 4.69
N ILE A 603 -18.53 -41.93 5.93
CA ILE A 603 -17.31 -41.21 6.27
C ILE A 603 -16.14 -42.20 6.38
N ALA A 604 -16.37 -43.38 6.95
CA ALA A 604 -15.36 -44.43 6.98
C ALA A 604 -14.97 -44.88 5.56
N ASP A 605 -15.95 -45.06 4.67
CA ASP A 605 -15.74 -45.42 3.26
C ASP A 605 -14.96 -44.32 2.52
N GLU A 606 -15.35 -43.07 2.72
CA GLU A 606 -14.67 -41.92 2.11
C GLU A 606 -13.23 -41.74 2.62
N LEU A 607 -12.99 -41.94 3.92
CA LEU A 607 -11.63 -41.95 4.46
C LEU A 607 -10.80 -43.09 3.89
N GLY A 608 -11.40 -44.26 3.65
CA GLY A 608 -10.76 -45.37 2.95
C GLY A 608 -10.40 -45.04 1.50
N ARG A 609 -11.27 -44.31 0.79
CA ARG A 609 -10.99 -43.83 -0.59
C ARG A 609 -9.91 -42.76 -0.61
N LEU A 610 -9.98 -41.79 0.29
CA LEU A 610 -9.05 -40.66 0.39
C LEU A 610 -7.65 -41.10 0.80
N ASP A 611 -7.54 -42.16 1.60
CA ASP A 611 -6.29 -42.64 2.18
C ASP A 611 -5.42 -41.50 2.76
N PRO A 612 -5.93 -40.72 3.74
CA PRO A 612 -5.23 -39.54 4.21
C PRO A 612 -4.04 -39.91 5.10
N ALA A 613 -2.90 -39.23 4.92
CA ALA A 613 -1.71 -39.49 5.74
C ALA A 613 -1.90 -39.13 7.23
N ALA A 614 -2.86 -38.25 7.54
CA ALA A 614 -3.26 -37.95 8.90
C ALA A 614 -4.71 -37.46 9.02
N LEU A 615 -5.31 -37.65 10.19
CA LEU A 615 -6.60 -37.10 10.58
C LEU A 615 -6.45 -36.06 11.68
N ARG A 616 -7.24 -34.99 11.57
CA ARG A 616 -7.36 -33.94 12.59
C ARG A 616 -8.79 -33.89 13.10
N VAL A 617 -9.03 -34.47 14.27
CA VAL A 617 -10.32 -34.34 14.96
C VAL A 617 -10.44 -32.95 15.52
N LEU A 618 -11.45 -32.20 15.07
CA LEU A 618 -11.69 -30.84 15.50
C LEU A 618 -12.72 -30.79 16.62
N GLY A 619 -12.37 -30.09 17.69
CA GLY A 619 -13.23 -29.92 18.87
C GLY A 619 -12.88 -30.82 20.05
N GLY A 620 -13.49 -30.54 21.19
CA GLY A 620 -13.30 -31.28 22.44
C GLY A 620 -14.02 -32.63 22.47
N GLN A 621 -13.80 -33.40 23.55
CA GLN A 621 -14.43 -34.72 23.75
C GLN A 621 -15.97 -34.65 23.82
N ASN A 622 -16.52 -33.47 24.13
CA ASN A 622 -17.95 -33.23 24.20
C ASN A 622 -18.63 -33.19 22.83
N THR A 623 -17.90 -32.85 21.76
CA THR A 623 -18.42 -32.73 20.39
C THR A 623 -17.99 -33.91 19.52
N VAL A 624 -16.78 -34.44 19.74
CA VAL A 624 -16.31 -35.71 19.17
C VAL A 624 -15.67 -36.53 20.28
N SER A 625 -16.30 -37.63 20.70
CA SER A 625 -15.86 -38.45 21.82
C SER A 625 -14.50 -39.12 21.58
N THR A 626 -13.87 -39.57 22.67
CA THR A 626 -12.67 -40.42 22.60
C THR A 626 -12.95 -41.73 21.85
N ALA A 627 -14.16 -42.28 21.95
CA ALA A 627 -14.54 -43.49 21.21
C ALA A 627 -14.53 -43.26 19.70
N THR A 628 -15.08 -42.14 19.23
CA THR A 628 -15.03 -41.74 17.81
C THR A 628 -13.61 -41.48 17.35
N GLN A 629 -12.80 -40.76 18.14
CA GLN A 629 -11.39 -40.53 17.82
C GLN A 629 -10.60 -41.85 17.70
N ASN A 630 -10.82 -42.79 18.63
CA ASN A 630 -10.19 -44.11 18.58
C ASN A 630 -10.66 -44.94 17.37
N ALA A 631 -11.89 -44.72 16.90
CA ALA A 631 -12.39 -45.33 15.67
C ALA A 631 -11.70 -44.77 14.42
N LEU A 632 -11.53 -43.44 14.36
CA LEU A 632 -10.77 -42.77 13.29
C LEU A 632 -9.29 -43.18 13.29
N ALA A 633 -8.70 -43.37 14.47
CA ALA A 633 -7.30 -43.80 14.62
C ALA A 633 -7.04 -45.22 14.09
N ARG A 634 -8.07 -46.05 13.91
CA ARG A 634 -7.95 -47.35 13.23
C ARG A 634 -7.91 -47.23 11.70
N ILE A 635 -8.30 -46.07 11.16
CA ILE A 635 -8.30 -45.79 9.72
C ILE A 635 -6.98 -45.10 9.33
N ALA A 636 -6.61 -44.02 10.03
CA ALA A 636 -5.38 -43.27 9.77
C ALA A 636 -4.85 -42.57 11.04
N PRO A 637 -3.55 -42.18 11.09
CA PRO A 637 -2.97 -41.49 12.24
C PRO A 637 -3.77 -40.26 12.66
N THR A 638 -4.36 -40.28 13.85
CA THR A 638 -5.35 -39.29 14.28
C THR A 638 -4.86 -38.46 15.47
N THR A 639 -4.88 -37.14 15.33
CA THR A 639 -4.65 -36.19 16.43
C THR A 639 -5.88 -35.30 16.64
N ARG A 640 -6.06 -34.81 17.87
CA ARG A 640 -7.15 -33.90 18.22
C ARG A 640 -6.63 -32.48 18.31
N VAL A 641 -7.41 -31.55 17.77
CA VAL A 641 -7.22 -30.11 17.86
C VAL A 641 -8.49 -29.54 18.51
N GLY A 642 -8.39 -29.11 19.75
CA GLY A 642 -9.54 -28.63 20.51
C GLY A 642 -9.13 -27.65 21.61
N GLY A 643 -10.12 -27.11 22.31
CA GLY A 643 -9.93 -26.18 23.41
C GLY A 643 -11.00 -26.35 24.49
N ALA A 644 -10.87 -25.57 25.56
CA ALA A 644 -11.86 -25.55 26.64
C ALA A 644 -13.25 -25.10 26.17
N ASP A 645 -13.30 -24.27 25.12
CA ASP A 645 -14.50 -23.82 24.44
C ASP A 645 -14.24 -23.65 22.93
N ARG A 646 -15.26 -23.17 22.20
CA ARG A 646 -15.21 -22.94 20.75
C ARG A 646 -14.19 -21.88 20.31
N TYR A 647 -13.86 -20.93 21.19
CA TYR A 647 -12.93 -19.84 20.90
C TYR A 647 -11.50 -20.34 21.04
N ALA A 648 -11.22 -21.08 22.12
CA ALA A 648 -9.96 -21.77 22.32
C ALA A 648 -9.70 -22.85 21.25
N ALA A 649 -10.74 -23.57 20.81
CA ALA A 649 -10.62 -24.51 19.70
C ALA A 649 -10.27 -23.81 18.39
N ALA A 650 -10.93 -22.69 18.05
CA ALA A 650 -10.61 -21.90 16.85
C ALA A 650 -9.17 -21.34 16.89
N ALA A 651 -8.73 -20.84 18.04
CA ALA A 651 -7.36 -20.38 18.24
C ALA A 651 -6.33 -21.53 18.06
N ALA A 652 -6.59 -22.71 18.61
CA ALA A 652 -5.72 -23.87 18.45
C ALA A 652 -5.64 -24.36 16.99
N ILE A 653 -6.78 -24.37 16.28
CA ILE A 653 -6.83 -24.68 14.85
C ILE A 653 -6.00 -23.68 14.05
N SER A 654 -6.12 -22.39 14.38
CA SER A 654 -5.33 -21.33 13.74
C SER A 654 -3.83 -21.52 14.00
N ALA A 655 -3.44 -21.79 15.25
CA ALA A 655 -2.05 -21.98 15.64
C ALA A 655 -1.34 -23.16 14.95
N GLU A 656 -2.09 -24.20 14.55
CA GLU A 656 -1.51 -25.34 13.83
C GLU A 656 -1.17 -25.01 12.36
N VAL A 657 -1.93 -24.11 11.72
CA VAL A 657 -1.86 -23.87 10.27
C VAL A 657 -1.21 -22.53 9.92
N PHE A 658 -1.42 -21.50 10.73
CA PHE A 658 -1.04 -20.12 10.41
C PHE A 658 0.13 -19.65 11.28
N ALA A 659 1.23 -19.26 10.60
CA ALA A 659 2.47 -18.85 11.25
C ALA A 659 2.51 -17.33 11.55
N PRO A 660 3.10 -16.90 12.68
CA PRO A 660 3.32 -15.48 12.99
C PRO A 660 4.09 -14.77 11.89
N GLY A 661 3.76 -13.51 11.60
CA GLY A 661 4.46 -12.69 10.61
C GLY A 661 4.24 -13.07 9.14
N ARG A 662 3.53 -14.17 8.86
CA ARG A 662 3.10 -14.55 7.49
C ARG A 662 1.61 -14.31 7.23
N THR A 663 0.81 -14.30 8.29
CA THR A 663 -0.64 -14.07 8.21
C THR A 663 -0.92 -12.57 8.24
N ARG A 664 -1.21 -11.99 7.07
CA ARG A 664 -1.51 -10.55 6.95
C ARG A 664 -2.94 -10.19 7.34
N THR A 665 -3.88 -11.13 7.19
CA THR A 665 -5.31 -10.91 7.45
C THR A 665 -5.82 -11.96 8.42
N VAL A 666 -6.67 -11.55 9.36
CA VAL A 666 -7.47 -12.44 10.20
C VAL A 666 -8.94 -12.14 9.99
N TYR A 667 -9.76 -13.16 9.72
CA TYR A 667 -11.20 -13.00 9.68
C TYR A 667 -11.79 -13.31 11.07
N VAL A 668 -12.71 -12.47 11.53
CA VAL A 668 -13.39 -12.64 12.81
C VAL A 668 -14.90 -12.73 12.56
N ALA A 669 -15.54 -13.75 13.12
CA ALA A 669 -16.98 -13.93 13.03
C ALA A 669 -17.58 -14.32 14.39
N SER A 670 -18.90 -14.20 14.53
CA SER A 670 -19.60 -14.67 15.73
C SER A 670 -19.43 -16.19 15.89
N GLY A 671 -19.05 -16.63 17.10
CA GLY A 671 -19.08 -18.02 17.50
C GLY A 671 -20.45 -18.50 17.97
N GLU A 672 -21.44 -17.60 18.04
CA GLU A 672 -22.79 -17.87 18.58
C GLU A 672 -23.80 -18.18 17.46
N VAL A 673 -23.53 -17.70 16.25
CA VAL A 673 -24.30 -17.97 15.02
C VAL A 673 -23.37 -18.37 13.87
N PHE A 674 -23.87 -19.15 12.91
CA PHE A 674 -23.05 -19.75 11.85
C PHE A 674 -22.98 -19.03 10.49
N PRO A 675 -24.01 -18.28 10.01
CA PRO A 675 -24.09 -17.96 8.57
C PRO A 675 -22.95 -17.08 8.04
N ASP A 676 -22.52 -16.09 8.82
CA ASP A 676 -21.53 -15.11 8.37
C ASP A 676 -20.15 -15.76 8.19
N ALA A 677 -19.72 -16.60 9.16
CA ALA A 677 -18.47 -17.36 9.10
C ALA A 677 -18.43 -18.40 7.96
N LEU A 678 -19.60 -18.98 7.65
CA LEU A 678 -19.74 -20.05 6.68
C LEU A 678 -19.40 -19.57 5.25
N SER A 679 -19.96 -18.43 4.85
CA SER A 679 -19.71 -17.81 3.54
C SER A 679 -18.28 -17.24 3.42
N ALA A 680 -17.69 -16.82 4.53
CA ALA A 680 -16.35 -16.24 4.55
C ALA A 680 -15.21 -17.24 4.55
N SER A 681 -15.45 -18.49 4.89
CA SER A 681 -14.38 -19.50 4.93
C SER A 681 -13.67 -19.65 3.57
N ALA A 682 -14.40 -19.63 2.45
CA ALA A 682 -13.79 -19.65 1.12
C ALA A 682 -12.96 -18.39 0.82
N THR A 683 -13.40 -17.23 1.29
CA THR A 683 -12.67 -15.96 1.21
C THR A 683 -11.41 -15.98 2.08
N ALA A 684 -11.50 -16.53 3.29
CA ALA A 684 -10.37 -16.68 4.20
C ALA A 684 -9.30 -17.61 3.60
N ILE A 685 -9.73 -18.72 2.97
CA ILE A 685 -8.83 -19.64 2.25
C ILE A 685 -8.12 -18.93 1.09
N ALA A 686 -8.86 -18.19 0.26
CA ALA A 686 -8.29 -17.43 -0.86
C ALA A 686 -7.25 -16.38 -0.41
N ASN A 687 -7.40 -15.88 0.81
CA ASN A 687 -6.48 -14.90 1.42
C ASN A 687 -5.44 -15.53 2.37
N HIS A 688 -5.34 -16.87 2.43
CA HIS A 688 -4.45 -17.59 3.35
C HIS A 688 -4.58 -17.13 4.82
N ALA A 689 -5.81 -16.93 5.27
CA ALA A 689 -6.15 -16.34 6.57
C ALA A 689 -6.97 -17.29 7.44
N PRO A 690 -6.79 -17.25 8.78
CA PRO A 690 -7.66 -17.97 9.70
C PRO A 690 -9.02 -17.29 9.84
N VAL A 691 -10.01 -18.08 10.27
CA VAL A 691 -11.29 -17.59 10.82
C VAL A 691 -11.27 -17.82 12.33
N LEU A 692 -11.24 -16.74 13.09
CA LEU A 692 -11.37 -16.76 14.55
C LEU A 692 -12.78 -16.38 14.98
N LEU A 693 -13.16 -16.82 16.18
CA LEU A 693 -14.51 -16.64 16.71
C LEU A 693 -14.52 -15.63 17.86
N VAL A 694 -15.58 -14.82 17.92
CA VAL A 694 -15.87 -13.89 19.02
C VAL A 694 -17.28 -14.11 19.57
N THR A 695 -17.56 -13.58 20.75
CA THR A 695 -18.95 -13.42 21.20
C THR A 695 -19.57 -12.20 20.51
N ARG A 696 -20.87 -11.96 20.68
CA ARG A 696 -21.48 -10.73 20.18
C ARG A 696 -20.77 -9.48 20.68
N ASP A 697 -20.42 -9.43 21.97
CA ASP A 697 -20.03 -8.19 22.66
C ASP A 697 -18.62 -8.19 23.26
N ALA A 698 -17.86 -9.27 23.11
CA ALA A 698 -16.49 -9.37 23.62
C ALA A 698 -15.57 -10.22 22.74
N VAL A 699 -14.28 -9.87 22.72
CA VAL A 699 -13.18 -10.70 22.20
C VAL A 699 -12.73 -11.66 23.30
N PRO A 700 -12.95 -12.98 23.18
CA PRO A 700 -12.50 -13.95 24.17
C PRO A 700 -10.98 -13.96 24.29
N ALA A 701 -10.45 -14.26 25.48
CA ALA A 701 -9.02 -14.20 25.75
C ALA A 701 -8.18 -15.07 24.81
N ALA A 702 -8.66 -16.27 24.46
CA ALA A 702 -7.98 -17.14 23.50
C ALA A 702 -7.90 -16.53 22.09
N THR A 703 -8.98 -15.86 21.65
CA THR A 703 -9.02 -15.15 20.36
C THR A 703 -8.06 -13.96 20.36
N ALA A 704 -8.05 -13.17 21.43
CA ALA A 704 -7.14 -12.05 21.58
C ALA A 704 -5.67 -12.49 21.56
N ALA A 705 -5.33 -13.54 22.33
CA ALA A 705 -3.97 -14.09 22.37
C ALA A 705 -3.53 -14.60 20.99
N GLU A 706 -4.44 -15.25 20.25
CA GLU A 706 -4.13 -15.72 18.90
C GLU A 706 -3.94 -14.59 17.89
N ILE A 707 -4.75 -13.53 17.96
CA ILE A 707 -4.56 -12.32 17.16
C ILE A 707 -3.19 -11.69 17.45
N SER A 708 -2.83 -11.54 18.73
CA SER A 708 -1.51 -11.02 19.11
C SER A 708 -0.37 -11.92 18.63
N ARG A 709 -0.54 -13.25 18.70
CA ARG A 709 0.47 -14.21 18.20
C ARG A 709 0.66 -14.08 16.69
N LEU A 710 -0.41 -13.91 15.93
CA LEU A 710 -0.36 -13.77 14.47
C LEU A 710 0.19 -12.40 14.04
N SER A 711 -0.08 -11.36 14.84
CA SER A 711 0.26 -9.95 14.57
C SER A 711 -0.18 -9.51 13.16
N PRO A 712 -1.49 -9.65 12.81
CA PRO A 712 -1.95 -9.39 11.46
C PRO A 712 -1.94 -7.90 11.12
N ALA A 713 -1.72 -7.57 9.84
CA ALA A 713 -1.86 -6.20 9.32
C ALA A 713 -3.33 -5.79 9.11
N ARG A 714 -4.26 -6.74 9.18
CA ARG A 714 -5.69 -6.49 8.98
C ARG A 714 -6.55 -7.49 9.73
N ILE A 715 -7.63 -7.00 10.33
CA ILE A 715 -8.72 -7.83 10.83
C ILE A 715 -10.00 -7.52 10.05
N VAL A 716 -10.70 -8.55 9.60
CA VAL A 716 -11.98 -8.41 8.89
C VAL A 716 -13.09 -9.02 9.74
N VAL A 717 -13.95 -8.16 10.27
CA VAL A 717 -15.16 -8.55 11.01
C VAL A 717 -16.26 -8.92 10.02
N LEU A 718 -16.82 -10.10 10.18
CA LEU A 718 -17.86 -10.67 9.34
C LEU A 718 -19.21 -10.61 10.04
N GLY A 719 -20.20 -10.08 9.35
CA GLY A 719 -21.56 -9.95 9.87
C GLY A 719 -21.91 -8.52 10.27
N GLY A 720 -23.20 -8.30 10.50
CA GLY A 720 -23.72 -7.00 10.94
C GLY A 720 -23.45 -6.72 12.42
N VAL A 721 -23.75 -5.49 12.85
CA VAL A 721 -23.57 -5.02 14.23
C VAL A 721 -24.39 -5.80 15.27
N ASN A 722 -25.39 -6.56 14.82
CA ASN A 722 -26.23 -7.41 15.67
C ASN A 722 -25.58 -8.77 16.00
N THR A 723 -24.62 -9.24 15.19
CA THR A 723 -23.92 -10.53 15.39
C THR A 723 -22.53 -10.34 15.97
N VAL A 724 -21.87 -9.22 15.66
CA VAL A 724 -20.63 -8.76 16.29
C VAL A 724 -20.78 -7.26 16.50
N SER A 725 -20.75 -6.77 17.74
CA SER A 725 -21.04 -5.37 18.05
C SER A 725 -19.84 -4.44 17.79
N PRO A 726 -20.06 -3.12 17.72
CA PRO A 726 -18.97 -2.14 17.59
C PRO A 726 -17.96 -2.18 18.76
N ALA A 727 -18.36 -2.68 19.94
CA ALA A 727 -17.44 -2.86 21.06
C ALA A 727 -16.35 -3.88 20.75
N VAL A 728 -16.70 -4.96 20.04
CA VAL A 728 -15.72 -5.94 19.55
C VAL A 728 -14.79 -5.31 18.52
N GLU A 729 -15.30 -4.50 17.58
CA GLU A 729 -14.45 -3.77 16.63
C GLU A 729 -13.45 -2.86 17.34
N SER A 730 -13.89 -2.13 18.36
CA SER A 730 -12.99 -1.29 19.17
C SER A 730 -11.91 -2.12 19.85
N ALA A 731 -12.27 -3.23 20.50
CA ALA A 731 -11.31 -4.10 21.17
C ALA A 731 -10.32 -4.74 20.18
N LEU A 732 -10.76 -5.09 18.98
CA LEU A 732 -9.88 -5.59 17.92
C LEU A 732 -8.92 -4.51 17.42
N ASN A 733 -9.36 -3.25 17.34
CA ASN A 733 -8.49 -2.13 16.96
C ASN A 733 -7.40 -1.90 18.02
N ASP A 734 -7.75 -2.04 19.31
CA ASP A 734 -6.78 -1.91 20.39
C ASP A 734 -5.74 -3.05 20.41
N LEU A 735 -6.09 -4.24 19.90
CA LEU A 735 -5.12 -5.35 19.73
C LEU A 735 -4.17 -5.16 18.54
N LEU A 736 -4.46 -4.20 17.66
CA LEU A 736 -3.68 -3.87 16.47
C LEU A 736 -2.76 -2.66 16.66
N ARG A 737 -2.90 -1.95 17.79
CA ARG A 737 -2.02 -0.88 18.26
C ARG A 737 -0.94 -1.46 19.17
#